data_AF-A0A6N9SGK0-F1
#
_entry.id   AF-A0A6N9SGK0-F1
#
_cell.length_a   1.000
_cell.length_b   1.000
_cell.length_c   1.000
_cell.angle_alpha   90.00
_cell.angle_beta   90.00
_cell.angle_gamma   90.00
#
_symmetry.space_group_name_H-M   'P 1'
#
loop_
_entity.id
_entity.type
_entity.pdbx_description
1 polymer ?
#
loop_
_entity_poly.entity_id
_entity_poly.type
_entity_poly.pdbx_seq_one_letter_code
_entity_poly.pdbx_strand_id
1 'polypeptide(L)'
;MATTPSQKPVASELPQDMKFNSGKIDEFVTSLALKYIDRLGGEHYTIEGIKQLAFEAMSNFGYVTISSFDGGATLTDPNQALLWESNGEYYKWTGNLPKTVPAGSTPDSTGGIGPGAWLSIGDSLLRSMLASSTGSQLIGTNHRGTLELDLDAIDRRPDGYANSIQAVLSNGQDVQISDAQTIDSRITINDDYQVIQGLGGSVANINKGQALFADTKAGVKIKDFRCIGLITNGPATGNNVAYAITFTDSSNISIVGSDTYGYTGSVYLQRCVDSIIRDTYSRGNRYHSDVVAGGYGVLLGGCKRIIVDGVNFEADADKGDLGRHAVYVSVIQGAGNFCEDIIVKNIIARYNNINDRNMWGINIRKSNRVIVDDFIINGANAGVALNTADGVINQCQIKNGHVRVLQYDGNAVYGLAGTPDDSSLLTGLVIDGVSFEMEVKAGVTPTAGGLVPIALNCQRSRVSNIKILGRGDSNAFLLGSCSQLTIDGVSETLSGGASTSSFIRFTAAASGISVYNISTPRASMFQGLDNVTNLSVDFDRFARIVSNNSAITITDSSGLIASATITGTGEITVGFKSHVTDNAIRSSTIGPASTGAPIILPEFLTKSVILRFYTAAGVLVNLSASIVSADVSLHS
;
A
#
# COMPACT_ATOMS: atom_id res chain seq x y z
N MET A 1 49.43 -90.47 64.91
CA MET A 1 49.44 -89.53 66.06
C MET A 1 48.04 -88.94 66.18
N ALA A 2 47.31 -89.25 67.27
CA ALA A 2 46.05 -88.59 67.57
C ALA A 2 46.37 -87.33 68.38
N THR A 3 46.14 -86.15 67.80
CA THR A 3 46.27 -84.86 68.49
C THR A 3 44.89 -84.42 68.95
N THR A 4 44.74 -84.09 70.24
CA THR A 4 43.53 -83.45 70.76
C THR A 4 43.59 -81.96 70.40
N PRO A 5 42.56 -81.38 69.78
CA PRO A 5 42.57 -79.98 69.38
C PRO A 5 42.66 -79.07 70.62
N SER A 6 43.37 -77.96 70.46
CA SER A 6 43.54 -76.97 71.52
C SER A 6 42.28 -76.14 71.73
N GLN A 7 42.14 -75.56 72.92
CA GLN A 7 41.11 -74.59 73.26
C GLN A 7 41.52 -73.14 72.91
N LYS A 8 42.51 -72.95 72.02
CA LYS A 8 42.88 -71.60 71.54
C LYS A 8 41.83 -71.09 70.54
N PRO A 9 41.56 -69.77 70.50
CA PRO A 9 40.63 -69.15 69.54
C PRO A 9 40.91 -69.54 68.08
N VAL A 10 39.88 -69.57 67.25
CA VAL A 10 40.03 -69.75 65.80
C VAL A 10 40.38 -68.40 65.16
N ALA A 11 41.49 -68.25 64.42
CA ALA A 11 42.46 -69.26 63.98
C ALA A 11 43.61 -69.52 64.99
N SER A 12 44.19 -70.73 64.93
CA SER A 12 45.34 -71.14 65.77
C SER A 12 46.45 -71.71 64.89
N GLU A 13 47.68 -71.28 65.15
CA GLU A 13 48.91 -71.74 64.48
C GLU A 13 49.59 -72.89 65.24
N LEU A 14 48.98 -73.39 66.33
CA LEU A 14 49.56 -74.49 67.07
C LEU A 14 49.68 -75.73 66.16
N PRO A 15 50.83 -76.42 66.15
CA PRO A 15 51.04 -77.58 65.27
C PRO A 15 49.98 -78.67 65.44
N GLN A 16 49.44 -78.83 66.65
CA GLN A 16 48.38 -79.78 66.96
C GLN A 16 47.01 -79.45 66.34
N ASP A 17 46.73 -78.17 66.04
CA ASP A 17 45.48 -77.69 65.44
C ASP A 17 45.54 -77.68 63.90
N MET A 18 46.75 -77.70 63.31
CA MET A 18 46.95 -77.63 61.86
C MET A 18 46.24 -78.76 61.10
N LYS A 19 46.17 -79.97 61.67
CA LYS A 19 45.41 -81.09 61.09
C LYS A 19 43.90 -80.80 61.03
N PHE A 20 43.34 -80.14 62.04
CA PHE A 20 41.93 -79.79 62.09
C PHE A 20 41.64 -78.61 61.17
N ASN A 21 42.52 -77.60 61.15
CA ASN A 21 42.43 -76.47 60.23
C ASN A 21 42.48 -76.95 58.77
N SER A 22 43.36 -77.89 58.42
CA SER A 22 43.43 -78.44 57.06
C SER A 22 42.16 -79.22 56.68
N GLY A 23 41.57 -79.96 57.62
CA GLY A 23 40.29 -80.64 57.39
C GLY A 23 39.11 -79.66 57.24
N LYS A 24 39.13 -78.52 57.94
CA LYS A 24 38.11 -77.48 57.82
C LYS A 24 38.25 -76.62 56.57
N ILE A 25 39.46 -76.45 56.03
CA ILE A 25 39.65 -75.87 54.70
C ILE A 25 39.12 -76.82 53.63
N ASP A 26 39.36 -78.13 53.74
CA ASP A 26 38.77 -79.12 52.83
C ASP A 26 37.22 -79.07 52.88
N GLU A 27 36.64 -78.98 54.09
CA GLU A 27 35.19 -78.81 54.28
C GLU A 27 34.68 -77.46 53.72
N PHE A 28 35.39 -76.35 53.93
CA PHE A 28 35.03 -75.04 53.35
C PHE A 28 34.97 -75.07 51.83
N VAL A 29 35.93 -75.77 51.19
CA VAL A 29 36.09 -75.80 49.73
C VAL A 29 35.19 -76.84 49.06
N THR A 30 35.05 -78.03 49.65
CA THR A 30 34.42 -79.19 48.98
C THR A 30 33.04 -79.56 49.51
N SER A 31 32.65 -79.06 50.69
CA SER A 31 31.35 -79.38 51.27
C SER A 31 30.20 -78.69 50.53
N LEU A 32 29.10 -79.42 50.38
CA LEU A 32 27.83 -78.90 49.87
C LEU A 32 26.95 -78.29 50.99
N ALA A 33 27.35 -78.41 52.26
CA ALA A 33 26.65 -77.76 53.36
C ALA A 33 26.87 -76.24 53.31
N LEU A 34 25.90 -75.42 53.69
CA LEU A 34 26.02 -73.95 53.62
C LEU A 34 27.03 -73.38 54.63
N LYS A 35 27.22 -74.09 55.74
CA LYS A 35 28.11 -73.70 56.83
C LYS A 35 28.89 -74.91 57.32
N TYR A 36 30.10 -74.66 57.81
CA TYR A 36 30.87 -75.63 58.59
C TYR A 36 31.06 -75.11 60.01
N ILE A 37 31.25 -76.05 60.95
CA ILE A 37 31.49 -75.74 62.36
C ILE A 37 32.99 -75.87 62.64
N ASP A 38 33.59 -74.84 63.23
CA ASP A 38 34.99 -74.84 63.63
C ASP A 38 35.25 -75.71 64.88
N ARG A 39 36.51 -75.82 65.29
CA ARG A 39 36.90 -76.69 66.43
C ARG A 39 36.37 -76.22 67.80
N LEU A 40 35.86 -75.00 67.90
CA LEU A 40 35.27 -74.44 69.13
C LEU A 40 33.75 -74.32 69.04
N GLY A 41 33.13 -74.79 67.95
CA GLY A 41 31.68 -74.74 67.77
C GLY A 41 31.16 -73.52 67.01
N GLY A 42 32.04 -72.66 66.46
CA GLY A 42 31.64 -71.48 65.68
C GLY A 42 31.22 -71.84 64.25
N GLU A 43 30.13 -71.24 63.76
CA GLU A 43 29.63 -71.44 62.39
C GLU A 43 30.28 -70.47 61.39
N HIS A 44 30.71 -70.98 60.23
CA HIS A 44 31.26 -70.20 59.13
C HIS A 44 30.67 -70.67 57.80
N TYR A 45 30.48 -69.78 56.83
CA TYR A 45 30.00 -70.19 55.50
C TYR A 45 31.03 -71.01 54.74
N THR A 46 30.57 -72.02 54.00
CA THR A 46 31.35 -72.71 52.96
C THR A 46 31.31 -71.92 51.65
N ILE A 47 32.06 -72.37 50.64
CA ILE A 47 31.92 -71.86 49.27
C ILE A 47 30.48 -71.98 48.77
N GLU A 48 29.77 -73.06 49.11
CA GLU A 48 28.37 -73.25 48.69
C GLU A 48 27.41 -72.27 49.39
N GLY A 49 27.63 -71.98 50.67
CA GLY A 49 26.91 -70.93 51.40
C GLY A 49 27.13 -69.54 50.81
N ILE A 50 28.37 -69.22 50.43
CA ILE A 50 28.71 -67.95 49.77
C ILE A 50 28.07 -67.86 48.37
N LYS A 51 28.05 -68.95 47.59
CA LYS A 51 27.34 -68.99 46.30
C LYS A 51 25.85 -68.73 46.48
N GLN A 52 25.21 -69.34 47.47
CA GLN A 52 23.78 -69.12 47.71
C GLN A 52 23.49 -67.66 48.09
N LEU A 53 24.27 -67.08 49.00
CA LEU A 53 24.19 -65.65 49.34
C LEU A 53 24.41 -64.76 48.11
N ALA A 54 25.36 -65.11 47.23
CA ALA A 54 25.59 -64.40 45.98
C ALA A 54 24.41 -64.54 45.00
N PHE A 55 23.80 -65.72 44.88
CA PHE A 55 22.59 -65.95 44.07
C PHE A 55 21.38 -65.17 44.60
N GLU A 56 21.16 -65.15 45.92
CA GLU A 56 20.10 -64.37 46.57
C GLU A 56 20.29 -62.86 46.36
N ALA A 57 21.53 -62.36 46.46
CA ALA A 57 21.85 -60.97 46.18
C ALA A 57 21.68 -60.60 44.68
N MET A 58 22.08 -61.49 43.77
CA MET A 58 21.90 -61.31 42.32
C MET A 58 20.41 -61.33 41.92
N SER A 59 19.57 -62.10 42.59
CA SER A 59 18.12 -62.17 42.35
C SER A 59 17.37 -60.86 42.68
N ASN A 60 17.98 -59.95 43.46
CA ASN A 60 17.38 -58.68 43.84
C ASN A 60 17.77 -57.51 42.91
N PHE A 61 18.65 -57.73 41.93
CA PHE A 61 19.01 -56.73 40.91
C PHE A 61 18.39 -57.09 39.55
N GLY A 62 17.20 -56.56 39.26
CA GLY A 62 16.52 -56.71 37.96
C GLY A 62 15.01 -56.88 38.07
N TYR A 63 14.34 -56.96 36.92
CA TYR A 63 12.94 -57.38 36.85
C TYR A 63 12.86 -58.87 36.48
N VAL A 64 12.00 -59.61 37.18
CA VAL A 64 11.75 -61.04 36.92
C VAL A 64 10.48 -61.17 36.10
N THR A 65 10.61 -61.54 34.83
CA THR A 65 9.48 -61.79 33.92
C THR A 65 8.88 -63.16 34.22
N ILE A 66 7.62 -63.24 34.68
CA ILE A 66 7.03 -64.53 35.07
C ILE A 66 6.23 -65.18 33.94
N SER A 67 5.34 -64.42 33.29
CA SER A 67 4.40 -64.93 32.28
C SER A 67 3.81 -63.75 31.48
N SER A 68 2.58 -63.88 31.02
CA SER A 68 1.80 -62.82 30.38
C SER A 68 0.42 -62.63 31.01
N PHE A 69 -0.25 -61.52 30.68
CA PHE A 69 -1.66 -61.32 31.02
C PHE A 69 -2.58 -62.37 30.36
N ASP A 70 -2.19 -62.87 29.18
CA ASP A 70 -2.91 -63.91 28.45
C ASP A 70 -2.79 -65.28 29.14
N GLY A 71 -1.60 -65.62 29.63
CA GLY A 71 -1.37 -66.85 30.41
C GLY A 71 -1.85 -66.79 31.86
N GLY A 72 -2.01 -65.58 32.42
CA GLY A 72 -2.32 -65.35 33.83
C GLY A 72 -1.13 -65.65 34.75
N ALA A 73 -1.10 -65.00 35.92
CA ALA A 73 -0.05 -65.21 36.92
C ALA A 73 -0.46 -64.72 38.31
N THR A 74 0.33 -65.05 39.33
CA THR A 74 0.28 -64.37 40.62
C THR A 74 1.64 -63.74 40.90
N LEU A 75 1.69 -62.42 40.98
CA LEU A 75 2.90 -61.71 41.39
C LEU A 75 2.99 -61.74 42.91
N THR A 76 4.12 -62.20 43.44
CA THR A 76 4.45 -62.24 44.87
C THR A 76 5.47 -61.18 45.27
N ASP A 77 6.25 -60.68 44.32
CA ASP A 77 7.39 -59.80 44.58
C ASP A 77 7.35 -58.50 43.75
N PRO A 78 7.77 -57.35 44.32
CA PRO A 78 7.71 -56.04 43.64
C PRO A 78 8.54 -55.92 42.37
N ASN A 79 9.53 -56.79 42.18
CA ASN A 79 10.41 -56.82 41.02
C ASN A 79 9.87 -57.72 39.89
N GLN A 80 8.70 -58.34 40.07
CA GLN A 80 8.11 -59.20 39.06
C GLN A 80 7.34 -58.40 37.99
N ALA A 81 7.39 -58.89 36.76
CA ALA A 81 6.80 -58.27 35.59
C ALA A 81 5.98 -59.27 34.77
N LEU A 82 4.89 -58.78 34.18
CA LEU A 82 4.09 -59.53 33.20
C LEU A 82 4.16 -58.88 31.83
N LEU A 83 4.30 -59.71 30.79
CA LEU A 83 4.17 -59.27 29.41
C LEU A 83 2.69 -59.07 29.08
N TRP A 84 2.32 -57.94 28.50
CA TRP A 84 1.07 -57.82 27.79
C TRP A 84 1.32 -58.16 26.32
N GLU A 85 0.98 -59.40 25.90
CA GLU A 85 1.40 -59.92 24.59
C GLU A 85 0.83 -59.07 23.44
N SER A 86 -0.36 -58.50 23.63
CA SER A 86 -1.02 -57.65 22.63
C SER A 86 -0.22 -56.41 22.25
N ASN A 87 0.62 -55.85 23.13
CA ASN A 87 1.45 -54.68 22.82
C ASN A 87 2.96 -54.92 22.99
N GLY A 88 3.36 -56.10 23.46
CA GLY A 88 4.76 -56.50 23.61
C GLY A 88 5.48 -55.86 24.80
N GLU A 89 4.77 -55.24 25.74
CA GLU A 89 5.39 -54.51 26.86
C GLU A 89 5.27 -55.22 28.21
N TYR A 90 6.28 -55.03 29.07
CA TYR A 90 6.29 -55.56 30.43
C TYR A 90 5.72 -54.54 31.42
N TYR A 91 4.83 -55.00 32.30
CA TYR A 91 4.23 -54.21 33.37
C TYR A 91 4.59 -54.79 34.74
N LYS A 92 4.94 -53.92 35.69
CA LYS A 92 5.09 -54.26 37.11
C LYS A 92 3.86 -53.81 37.90
N TRP A 93 3.49 -54.58 38.91
CA TRP A 93 2.45 -54.18 39.84
C TRP A 93 3.07 -53.33 40.96
N THR A 94 2.48 -52.16 41.21
CA THR A 94 2.92 -51.25 42.28
C THR A 94 1.92 -51.11 43.42
N GLY A 95 0.86 -51.92 43.41
CA GLY A 95 -0.07 -52.05 44.53
C GLY A 95 0.34 -53.15 45.52
N ASN A 96 -0.59 -53.52 46.40
CA ASN A 96 -0.33 -54.58 47.38
C ASN A 96 -0.15 -55.94 46.71
N LEU A 97 0.81 -56.72 47.19
CA LEU A 97 1.10 -58.10 46.77
C LEU A 97 0.63 -59.11 47.85
N PRO A 98 0.27 -60.35 47.47
CA PRO A 98 0.33 -60.91 46.12
C PRO A 98 -0.79 -60.40 45.21
N LYS A 99 -0.50 -60.26 43.92
CA LYS A 99 -1.44 -59.83 42.89
C LYS A 99 -1.76 -60.99 41.93
N THR A 100 -2.95 -61.55 42.05
CA THR A 100 -3.47 -62.55 41.09
C THR A 100 -4.05 -61.87 39.85
N VAL A 101 -3.65 -62.36 38.69
CA VAL A 101 -4.00 -61.90 37.34
C VAL A 101 -4.61 -63.10 36.60
N PRO A 102 -5.92 -63.10 36.33
CA PRO A 102 -6.56 -64.17 35.56
C PRO A 102 -6.01 -64.28 34.14
N ALA A 103 -6.04 -65.48 33.57
CA ALA A 103 -5.70 -65.71 32.17
C ALA A 103 -6.65 -64.95 31.23
N GLY A 104 -6.13 -64.46 30.09
CA GLY A 104 -6.87 -63.67 29.10
C GLY A 104 -7.24 -62.26 29.57
N SER A 105 -6.56 -61.73 30.59
CA SER A 105 -6.85 -60.39 31.13
C SER A 105 -5.94 -59.31 30.54
N THR A 106 -6.03 -58.09 31.05
CA THR A 106 -5.24 -56.92 30.64
C THR A 106 -4.86 -56.08 31.87
N PRO A 107 -3.88 -55.16 31.78
CA PRO A 107 -3.62 -54.21 32.85
C PRO A 107 -4.89 -53.46 33.32
N ASP A 108 -5.70 -52.98 32.37
CA ASP A 108 -6.95 -52.26 32.67
C ASP A 108 -7.99 -53.13 33.38
N SER A 109 -8.23 -54.34 32.89
CA SER A 109 -9.22 -55.26 33.47
C SER A 109 -8.81 -55.85 34.82
N THR A 110 -7.55 -55.65 35.25
CA THR A 110 -7.02 -56.21 36.49
C THR A 110 -6.49 -55.16 37.47
N GLY A 111 -6.81 -53.88 37.29
CA GLY A 111 -6.48 -52.85 38.29
C GLY A 111 -6.18 -51.46 37.75
N GLY A 112 -6.11 -51.30 36.42
CA GLY A 112 -5.77 -50.04 35.78
C GLY A 112 -4.27 -49.79 35.69
N ILE A 113 -3.89 -48.78 34.91
CA ILE A 113 -2.51 -48.33 34.72
C ILE A 113 -2.29 -47.04 35.52
N GLY A 114 -1.26 -46.99 36.38
CA GLY A 114 -0.93 -45.82 37.19
C GLY A 114 -0.27 -46.14 38.54
N PRO A 115 0.05 -45.11 39.35
CA PRO A 115 0.64 -45.30 40.69
C PRO A 115 -0.27 -46.13 41.61
N GLY A 116 0.29 -47.16 42.24
CA GLY A 116 -0.48 -48.10 43.07
C GLY A 116 -1.20 -49.20 42.26
N ALA A 117 -1.01 -49.21 40.94
CA ALA A 117 -1.56 -50.20 40.01
C ALA A 117 -0.46 -50.71 39.05
N TRP A 118 -0.80 -51.06 37.80
CA TRP A 118 0.19 -51.48 36.80
C TRP A 118 1.00 -50.30 36.28
N LEU A 119 2.33 -50.44 36.24
CA LEU A 119 3.23 -49.49 35.57
C LEU A 119 4.06 -50.23 34.52
N SER A 120 4.13 -49.70 33.31
CA SER A 120 5.04 -50.24 32.30
C SER A 120 6.49 -50.04 32.73
N ILE A 121 7.32 -51.01 32.39
CA ILE A 121 8.74 -51.10 32.74
C ILE A 121 9.63 -50.57 31.59
N GLY A 122 9.04 -50.30 30.42
CA GLY A 122 9.77 -49.93 29.21
C GLY A 122 9.86 -48.43 28.91
N ASP A 123 11.03 -48.02 28.41
CA ASP A 123 11.31 -46.79 27.63
C ASP A 123 10.34 -46.62 26.43
N SER A 124 9.74 -47.72 25.96
CA SER A 124 8.72 -47.77 24.91
C SER A 124 7.50 -46.90 25.18
N LEU A 125 6.91 -46.92 26.38
CA LEU A 125 5.69 -46.13 26.65
C LEU A 125 5.95 -44.63 26.69
N LEU A 126 7.02 -44.19 27.35
CA LEU A 126 7.34 -42.76 27.38
C LEU A 126 7.66 -42.27 25.96
N ARG A 127 8.40 -43.06 25.17
CA ARG A 127 8.64 -42.73 23.75
C ARG A 127 7.36 -42.72 22.93
N SER A 128 6.45 -43.67 23.13
CA SER A 128 5.17 -43.71 22.40
C SER A 128 4.26 -42.54 22.78
N MET A 129 4.22 -42.17 24.06
CA MET A 129 3.48 -41.00 24.56
C MET A 129 4.07 -39.69 24.01
N LEU A 130 5.39 -39.52 24.04
CA LEU A 130 6.05 -38.32 23.49
C LEU A 130 6.00 -38.25 21.95
N ALA A 131 5.95 -39.40 21.27
CA ALA A 131 5.79 -39.48 19.81
C ALA A 131 4.33 -39.34 19.34
N SER A 132 3.36 -39.41 20.25
CA SER A 132 1.95 -39.22 19.93
C SER A 132 1.65 -37.78 19.51
N SER A 133 0.50 -37.55 18.84
CA SER A 133 0.07 -36.21 18.43
C SER A 133 -0.19 -35.26 19.61
N THR A 134 -0.38 -35.78 20.82
CA THR A 134 -0.53 -35.00 22.05
C THR A 134 0.72 -35.02 22.92
N GLY A 135 1.86 -35.53 22.41
CA GLY A 135 3.10 -35.63 23.16
C GLY A 135 3.62 -34.28 23.69
N SER A 136 3.37 -33.19 22.95
CA SER A 136 3.68 -31.82 23.38
C SER A 136 2.90 -31.38 24.64
N GLN A 137 1.72 -31.94 24.91
CA GLN A 137 0.96 -31.69 26.14
C GLN A 137 1.64 -32.27 27.39
N LEU A 138 2.50 -33.27 27.20
CA LEU A 138 3.20 -33.96 28.28
C LEU A 138 4.54 -33.32 28.63
N ILE A 139 5.01 -32.38 27.80
CA ILE A 139 6.28 -31.67 28.00
C ILE A 139 5.98 -30.34 28.70
N GLY A 140 6.35 -30.25 29.97
CA GLY A 140 6.18 -29.04 30.75
C GLY A 140 7.11 -27.91 30.30
N THR A 141 6.60 -26.68 30.32
CA THR A 141 7.41 -25.47 30.10
C THR A 141 7.27 -24.51 31.29
N ASN A 142 8.26 -23.65 31.50
CA ASN A 142 8.23 -22.62 32.53
C ASN A 142 7.38 -21.39 32.14
N HIS A 143 6.82 -21.37 30.94
CA HIS A 143 6.10 -20.22 30.41
C HIS A 143 4.58 -20.44 30.45
N ARG A 144 4.04 -21.32 29.60
CA ARG A 144 2.59 -21.59 29.53
C ARG A 144 2.17 -22.95 30.06
N GLY A 145 3.05 -23.64 30.79
CA GLY A 145 2.76 -24.91 31.44
C GLY A 145 3.07 -26.11 30.55
N THR A 146 2.68 -26.12 29.28
CA THR A 146 3.02 -27.18 28.32
C THR A 146 3.62 -26.63 27.03
N LEU A 147 4.37 -27.47 26.30
CA LEU A 147 4.97 -27.11 25.02
C LEU A 147 3.90 -26.82 23.97
N GLU A 148 2.78 -27.54 23.98
CA GLU A 148 1.64 -27.28 23.08
C GLU A 148 1.14 -25.84 23.22
N LEU A 149 0.86 -25.39 24.45
CA LEU A 149 0.36 -24.03 24.70
C LEU A 149 1.35 -22.94 24.27
N ASP A 150 2.65 -23.21 24.37
CA ASP A 150 3.68 -22.31 23.85
C ASP A 150 3.72 -22.29 22.33
N LEU A 151 3.59 -23.44 21.66
CA LEU A 151 3.54 -23.53 20.21
C LEU A 151 2.28 -22.88 19.64
N ASP A 152 1.10 -23.12 20.21
CA ASP A 152 -0.16 -22.52 19.75
C ASP A 152 -0.13 -20.98 19.84
N ALA A 153 0.54 -20.45 20.86
CA ALA A 153 0.73 -19.01 21.01
C ALA A 153 1.73 -18.41 20.01
N ILE A 154 2.67 -19.20 19.49
CA ILE A 154 3.75 -18.75 18.59
C ILE A 154 3.41 -19.03 17.12
N ASP A 155 2.80 -20.18 16.84
CA ASP A 155 2.43 -20.57 15.49
C ASP A 155 1.20 -19.80 15.06
N ARG A 156 1.40 -18.91 14.09
CA ARG A 156 0.37 -18.05 13.53
C ARG A 156 0.15 -18.35 12.05
N ARG A 157 0.53 -19.55 11.59
CA ARG A 157 0.38 -19.97 10.20
C ARG A 157 -0.93 -20.73 9.99
N PRO A 158 -1.63 -20.58 8.85
CA PRO A 158 -2.91 -21.24 8.61
C PRO A 158 -2.90 -22.77 8.69
N ASP A 159 -1.79 -23.44 8.37
CA ASP A 159 -1.66 -24.91 8.39
C ASP A 159 -1.87 -25.50 9.80
N GLY A 160 -1.49 -24.76 10.84
CA GLY A 160 -1.82 -25.10 12.24
C GLY A 160 -3.29 -24.88 12.63
N TYR A 161 -4.09 -24.23 11.78
CA TYR A 161 -5.48 -23.82 12.06
C TYR A 161 -6.43 -24.28 10.95
N ALA A 162 -6.36 -25.57 10.61
CA ALA A 162 -7.18 -26.19 9.57
C ALA A 162 -7.09 -25.51 8.20
N ASN A 163 -5.91 -24.96 7.86
CA ASN A 163 -5.66 -24.18 6.65
C ASN A 163 -6.57 -22.94 6.52
N SER A 164 -6.92 -22.30 7.64
CA SER A 164 -7.83 -21.16 7.67
C SER A 164 -7.19 -19.92 8.27
N ILE A 165 -6.94 -18.91 7.41
CA ILE A 165 -6.51 -17.57 7.82
C ILE A 165 -7.51 -16.96 8.81
N GLN A 166 -8.81 -17.17 8.59
CA GLN A 166 -9.85 -16.64 9.47
C GLN A 166 -9.80 -17.30 10.86
N ALA A 167 -9.50 -18.60 10.94
CA ALA A 167 -9.35 -19.30 12.21
C ALA A 167 -8.13 -18.79 13.00
N VAL A 168 -7.01 -18.50 12.32
CA VAL A 168 -5.85 -17.85 12.95
C VAL A 168 -6.26 -16.52 13.58
N LEU A 169 -6.88 -15.62 12.81
CA LEU A 169 -7.31 -14.29 13.28
C LEU A 169 -8.41 -14.34 14.35
N SER A 170 -9.15 -15.44 14.47
CA SER A 170 -10.16 -15.62 15.53
C SER A 170 -9.54 -16.06 16.85
N ASN A 171 -8.29 -16.56 16.84
CA ASN A 171 -7.59 -17.11 17.99
C ASN A 171 -6.31 -16.31 18.34
N GLY A 172 -6.15 -15.09 17.82
CA GLY A 172 -5.02 -14.24 18.21
C GLY A 172 -4.80 -13.03 17.32
N GLN A 173 -3.75 -12.27 17.63
CA GLN A 173 -3.50 -10.96 17.02
C GLN A 173 -2.83 -11.03 15.65
N ASP A 174 -1.99 -12.04 15.42
CA ASP A 174 -1.15 -12.09 14.22
C ASP A 174 -1.54 -13.25 13.31
N VAL A 175 -1.31 -13.10 12.00
CA VAL A 175 -1.34 -14.19 11.02
C VAL A 175 -0.14 -14.10 10.08
N GLN A 176 0.46 -15.25 9.79
CA GLN A 176 1.63 -15.41 8.93
C GLN A 176 1.28 -16.29 7.72
N ILE A 177 1.31 -15.73 6.53
CA ILE A 177 0.90 -16.40 5.29
C ILE A 177 2.17 -16.82 4.52
N SER A 178 2.64 -18.04 4.79
CA SER A 178 3.84 -18.63 4.16
C SER A 178 3.56 -19.26 2.81
N ASP A 179 2.35 -19.77 2.60
CA ASP A 179 1.99 -20.59 1.44
C ASP A 179 0.81 -20.01 0.66
N ALA A 180 0.55 -20.55 -0.53
CA ALA A 180 -0.65 -20.21 -1.27
C ALA A 180 -1.90 -20.73 -0.53
N GLN A 181 -2.86 -19.84 -0.32
CA GLN A 181 -4.12 -20.09 0.38
C GLN A 181 -5.29 -19.73 -0.53
N THR A 182 -6.31 -20.58 -0.52
CA THR A 182 -7.57 -20.33 -1.22
C THR A 182 -8.63 -19.98 -0.19
N ILE A 183 -9.37 -18.90 -0.43
CA ILE A 183 -10.51 -18.48 0.39
C ILE A 183 -11.78 -18.46 -0.48
N ASP A 184 -12.88 -18.90 0.09
CA ASP A 184 -14.21 -18.86 -0.52
C ASP A 184 -15.05 -17.67 -0.01
N SER A 185 -14.50 -16.90 0.91
CA SER A 185 -15.12 -15.76 1.57
C SER A 185 -14.02 -14.79 1.98
N ARG A 186 -14.37 -13.50 2.13
CA ARG A 186 -13.38 -12.47 2.51
C ARG A 186 -12.83 -12.75 3.91
N ILE A 187 -11.54 -12.46 4.10
CA ILE A 187 -10.91 -12.43 5.42
C ILE A 187 -11.42 -11.20 6.16
N THR A 188 -11.99 -11.39 7.36
CA THR A 188 -12.48 -10.32 8.22
C THR A 188 -11.52 -10.13 9.38
N ILE A 189 -11.06 -8.89 9.56
CA ILE A 189 -10.24 -8.49 10.70
C ILE A 189 -11.17 -8.25 11.88
N ASN A 190 -11.00 -9.05 12.93
CA ASN A 190 -11.94 -9.14 14.05
C ASN A 190 -11.63 -8.13 15.15
N ASP A 191 -10.35 -7.83 15.36
CA ASP A 191 -9.88 -7.07 16.51
C ASP A 191 -8.93 -5.92 16.14
N ASP A 192 -8.79 -4.98 17.06
CA ASP A 192 -7.82 -3.90 16.94
C ASP A 192 -6.39 -4.45 17.07
N TYR A 193 -5.45 -3.77 16.41
CA TYR A 193 -4.02 -4.04 16.44
C TYR A 193 -3.57 -5.36 15.80
N GLN A 194 -4.48 -6.06 15.10
CA GLN A 194 -4.12 -7.29 14.39
C GLN A 194 -3.06 -7.04 13.30
N VAL A 195 -2.17 -8.01 13.10
CA VAL A 195 -1.10 -7.97 12.09
C VAL A 195 -1.27 -9.10 11.09
N ILE A 196 -1.36 -8.73 9.81
CA ILE A 196 -1.39 -9.67 8.69
C ILE A 196 -0.05 -9.57 7.98
N GLN A 197 0.70 -10.66 7.95
CA GLN A 197 2.03 -10.70 7.36
C GLN A 197 2.12 -11.78 6.27
N GLY A 198 2.48 -11.39 5.05
CA GLY A 198 2.92 -12.32 4.03
C GLY A 198 4.38 -12.71 4.25
N LEU A 199 4.65 -14.02 4.24
CA LEU A 199 6.01 -14.59 4.29
C LEU A 199 6.41 -15.24 2.95
N GLY A 200 5.74 -14.86 1.86
CA GLY A 200 5.91 -15.42 0.51
C GLY A 200 4.66 -16.10 -0.05
N GLY A 201 3.67 -16.38 0.80
CA GLY A 201 2.39 -16.95 0.41
C GLY A 201 1.50 -15.96 -0.36
N SER A 202 0.35 -16.46 -0.83
CA SER A 202 -0.62 -15.63 -1.55
C SER A 202 -2.05 -16.04 -1.23
N VAL A 203 -2.99 -15.11 -1.31
CA VAL A 203 -4.41 -15.36 -1.04
C VAL A 203 -5.23 -15.25 -2.32
N ALA A 204 -5.87 -16.34 -2.73
CA ALA A 204 -6.77 -16.38 -3.88
C ALA A 204 -8.23 -16.48 -3.42
N ASN A 205 -9.05 -15.47 -3.74
CA ASN A 205 -10.50 -15.54 -3.48
C ASN A 205 -11.25 -16.14 -4.67
N ILE A 206 -11.81 -17.34 -4.50
CA ILE A 206 -12.47 -18.08 -5.58
C ILE A 206 -13.93 -17.66 -5.82
N ASN A 207 -14.56 -16.95 -4.90
CA ASN A 207 -16.00 -16.60 -4.96
C ASN A 207 -16.29 -15.16 -5.40
N LYS A 208 -15.36 -14.51 -6.11
CA LYS A 208 -15.49 -13.11 -6.60
C LYS A 208 -16.00 -12.18 -5.50
N GLY A 209 -15.10 -11.80 -4.59
CA GLY A 209 -15.39 -10.87 -3.51
C GLY A 209 -14.11 -10.21 -3.01
N GLN A 210 -14.21 -9.42 -1.94
CA GLN A 210 -13.04 -8.78 -1.32
C GLN A 210 -12.07 -9.83 -0.78
N ALA A 211 -10.77 -9.57 -0.79
CA ALA A 211 -9.81 -10.49 -0.18
C ALA A 211 -9.78 -10.29 1.35
N LEU A 212 -9.62 -9.04 1.77
CA LEU A 212 -9.49 -8.63 3.16
C LEU A 212 -10.36 -7.41 3.44
N PHE A 213 -11.08 -7.46 4.55
CA PHE A 213 -12.01 -6.43 4.99
C PHE A 213 -11.88 -6.15 6.49
N ALA A 214 -11.96 -4.87 6.84
CA ALA A 214 -12.10 -4.41 8.21
C ALA A 214 -13.05 -3.22 8.29
N ASP A 215 -13.80 -3.14 9.38
CA ASP A 215 -14.69 -2.02 9.67
C ASP A 215 -14.54 -1.61 11.13
N THR A 216 -14.44 -0.30 11.38
CA THR A 216 -14.33 0.25 12.73
C THR A 216 -13.19 -0.39 13.54
N LYS A 217 -11.98 -0.46 12.95
CA LYS A 217 -10.78 -1.01 13.59
C LYS A 217 -9.69 0.02 13.78
N ALA A 218 -8.85 -0.18 14.79
CA ALA A 218 -7.71 0.65 15.11
C ALA A 218 -6.39 -0.12 15.03
N GLY A 219 -5.33 0.51 14.52
CA GLY A 219 -3.96 0.02 14.72
C GLY A 219 -3.55 -1.21 13.89
N VAL A 220 -4.40 -1.64 12.96
CA VAL A 220 -4.17 -2.83 12.13
C VAL A 220 -2.99 -2.63 11.19
N LYS A 221 -2.17 -3.68 11.02
CA LYS A 221 -1.01 -3.66 10.13
C LYS A 221 -1.09 -4.78 9.08
N ILE A 222 -0.84 -4.42 7.83
CA ILE A 222 -0.70 -5.35 6.71
C ILE A 222 0.70 -5.19 6.15
N LYS A 223 1.42 -6.30 6.01
CA LYS A 223 2.80 -6.37 5.53
C LYS A 223 2.94 -7.43 4.45
N ASP A 224 3.53 -7.06 3.31
CA ASP A 224 3.93 -7.97 2.25
C ASP A 224 2.79 -8.88 1.75
N PHE A 225 1.57 -8.35 1.75
CA PHE A 225 0.36 -9.12 1.48
C PHE A 225 0.11 -9.24 -0.02
N ARG A 226 0.16 -10.49 -0.51
CA ARG A 226 -0.13 -10.82 -1.90
C ARG A 226 -1.52 -11.44 -2.05
N CYS A 227 -2.33 -10.90 -2.96
CA CYS A 227 -3.65 -11.44 -3.24
C CYS A 227 -4.01 -11.46 -4.73
N ILE A 228 -4.73 -12.50 -5.14
CA ILE A 228 -5.14 -12.77 -6.52
C ILE A 228 -6.67 -12.88 -6.57
N GLY A 229 -7.30 -12.05 -7.37
CA GLY A 229 -8.73 -11.99 -7.57
C GLY A 229 -9.14 -12.66 -8.88
N LEU A 230 -10.31 -13.29 -8.88
CA LEU A 230 -10.93 -13.88 -10.07
C LEU A 230 -12.04 -12.98 -10.66
N ILE A 231 -11.97 -11.67 -10.39
CA ILE A 231 -12.95 -10.72 -10.92
C ILE A 231 -12.75 -10.60 -12.43
N THR A 232 -13.87 -10.49 -13.14
CA THR A 232 -13.95 -10.38 -14.60
C THR A 232 -14.63 -9.08 -14.98
N ASN A 233 -14.14 -8.39 -16.01
CA ASN A 233 -14.86 -7.24 -16.57
C ASN A 233 -16.25 -7.65 -17.08
N GLY A 234 -17.19 -6.71 -17.08
CA GLY A 234 -18.58 -6.94 -17.52
C GLY A 234 -19.59 -6.38 -16.51
N PRO A 235 -20.86 -6.82 -16.55
CA PRO A 235 -21.88 -6.36 -15.62
C PRO A 235 -21.51 -6.60 -14.15
N ALA A 236 -21.79 -5.62 -13.29
CA ALA A 236 -21.71 -5.79 -11.84
C ALA A 236 -22.79 -6.77 -11.38
N THR A 237 -22.39 -7.99 -11.07
CA THR A 237 -23.27 -9.09 -10.66
C THR A 237 -22.72 -9.75 -9.42
N GLY A 238 -23.55 -9.91 -8.39
CA GLY A 238 -23.10 -10.36 -7.07
C GLY A 238 -22.08 -9.40 -6.46
N ASN A 239 -21.06 -9.95 -5.79
CA ASN A 239 -20.02 -9.19 -5.08
C ASN A 239 -18.77 -8.89 -5.95
N ASN A 240 -18.92 -8.88 -7.28
CA ASN A 240 -17.79 -8.75 -8.20
C ASN A 240 -17.22 -7.32 -8.33
N VAL A 241 -17.84 -6.31 -7.70
CA VAL A 241 -17.19 -5.02 -7.44
C VAL A 241 -16.48 -5.10 -6.09
N ALA A 242 -15.27 -5.64 -6.10
CA ALA A 242 -14.52 -5.92 -4.91
C ALA A 242 -13.05 -5.49 -4.99
N TYR A 243 -12.58 -4.95 -3.87
CA TYR A 243 -11.20 -4.52 -3.67
C TYR A 243 -10.42 -5.60 -2.93
N ALA A 244 -9.12 -5.68 -3.20
CA ALA A 244 -8.23 -6.61 -2.52
C ALA A 244 -8.20 -6.34 -1.00
N ILE A 245 -7.89 -5.09 -0.61
CA ILE A 245 -7.83 -4.66 0.78
C ILE A 245 -8.84 -3.53 0.99
N THR A 246 -9.78 -3.71 1.92
CA THR A 246 -10.77 -2.68 2.26
C THR A 246 -10.77 -2.38 3.75
N PHE A 247 -10.73 -1.09 4.10
CA PHE A 247 -11.03 -0.61 5.43
C PHE A 247 -12.13 0.45 5.38
N THR A 248 -13.08 0.35 6.32
CA THR A 248 -14.11 1.35 6.54
C THR A 248 -14.03 1.88 7.98
N ASP A 249 -14.25 3.17 8.17
CA ASP A 249 -14.39 3.82 9.49
C ASP A 249 -13.27 3.48 10.49
N SER A 250 -12.05 3.26 9.98
CA SER A 250 -10.91 2.73 10.73
C SER A 250 -9.81 3.77 10.92
N SER A 251 -8.92 3.56 11.90
CA SER A 251 -7.87 4.52 12.24
C SER A 251 -6.51 3.86 12.48
N ASN A 252 -5.42 4.60 12.30
CA ASN A 252 -4.07 4.10 12.57
C ASN A 252 -3.74 2.81 11.78
N ILE A 253 -4.12 2.79 10.50
CA ILE A 253 -3.92 1.63 9.62
C ILE A 253 -2.59 1.77 8.89
N SER A 254 -1.81 0.69 8.84
CA SER A 254 -0.56 0.63 8.09
C SER A 254 -0.61 -0.51 7.09
N ILE A 255 -0.55 -0.18 5.80
CA ILE A 255 -0.47 -1.15 4.70
C ILE A 255 0.88 -0.92 4.02
N VAL A 256 1.76 -1.93 4.03
CA VAL A 256 3.10 -1.84 3.45
C VAL A 256 3.36 -3.09 2.61
N GLY A 257 3.73 -2.93 1.34
CA GLY A 257 4.09 -4.05 0.47
C GLY A 257 2.88 -4.85 -0.03
N SER A 258 1.82 -4.21 -0.51
CA SER A 258 0.67 -4.93 -1.06
C SER A 258 0.90 -5.31 -2.53
N ASP A 259 0.78 -6.59 -2.89
CA ASP A 259 0.81 -7.06 -4.29
C ASP A 259 -0.57 -7.62 -4.69
N THR A 260 -1.24 -6.93 -5.59
CA THR A 260 -2.63 -7.22 -5.95
C THR A 260 -2.79 -7.47 -7.45
N TYR A 261 -3.57 -8.49 -7.79
CA TYR A 261 -3.91 -8.81 -9.17
C TYR A 261 -5.38 -9.21 -9.31
N GLY A 262 -6.08 -8.75 -10.35
CA GLY A 262 -7.39 -9.30 -10.72
C GLY A 262 -8.57 -8.83 -9.87
N TYR A 263 -8.44 -7.71 -9.16
CA TYR A 263 -9.50 -7.06 -8.39
C TYR A 263 -10.04 -5.80 -9.09
N THR A 264 -11.16 -5.25 -8.63
CA THR A 264 -11.62 -3.92 -9.11
C THR A 264 -10.79 -2.77 -8.52
N GLY A 265 -10.07 -3.03 -7.43
CA GLY A 265 -8.95 -2.20 -7.04
C GLY A 265 -8.10 -2.82 -5.94
N SER A 266 -6.93 -2.23 -5.70
CA SER A 266 -5.94 -2.78 -4.78
C SER A 266 -6.26 -2.45 -3.33
N VAL A 267 -6.33 -1.15 -3.02
CA VAL A 267 -6.58 -0.67 -1.66
C VAL A 267 -7.72 0.33 -1.68
N TYR A 268 -8.73 0.08 -0.83
CA TYR A 268 -9.80 1.02 -0.57
C TYR A 268 -9.85 1.39 0.90
N LEU A 269 -9.58 2.66 1.21
CA LEU A 269 -9.87 3.23 2.52
C LEU A 269 -11.10 4.14 2.42
N GLN A 270 -12.09 3.90 3.28
CA GLN A 270 -13.33 4.67 3.34
C GLN A 270 -13.48 5.26 4.74
N ARG A 271 -13.59 6.59 4.86
CA ARG A 271 -13.70 7.32 6.14
C ARG A 271 -12.61 6.95 7.17
N CYS A 272 -11.44 6.55 6.67
CA CYS A 272 -10.33 6.19 7.54
C CYS A 272 -9.50 7.42 7.91
N VAL A 273 -8.82 7.35 9.06
CA VAL A 273 -7.98 8.45 9.56
C VAL A 273 -6.60 7.98 10.01
N ASP A 274 -5.61 8.88 10.02
CA ASP A 274 -4.29 8.63 10.61
C ASP A 274 -3.59 7.37 10.05
N SER A 275 -3.63 7.18 8.74
CA SER A 275 -3.23 5.90 8.12
C SER A 275 -2.21 6.07 7.00
N ILE A 276 -1.46 5.01 6.72
CA ILE A 276 -0.37 5.00 5.74
C ILE A 276 -0.53 3.80 4.82
N ILE A 277 -0.39 4.04 3.51
CA ILE A 277 -0.27 3.04 2.45
C ILE A 277 1.10 3.21 1.80
N ARG A 278 1.92 2.16 1.80
CA ARG A 278 3.22 2.14 1.11
C ARG A 278 3.43 0.92 0.23
N ASP A 279 4.19 1.11 -0.83
CA ASP A 279 4.70 0.05 -1.71
C ASP A 279 3.58 -0.85 -2.26
N THR A 280 2.60 -0.23 -2.95
CA THR A 280 1.47 -0.92 -3.57
C THR A 280 1.77 -1.27 -5.03
N TYR A 281 1.72 -2.56 -5.36
CA TYR A 281 1.69 -3.08 -6.72
C TYR A 281 0.25 -3.40 -7.14
N SER A 282 -0.21 -2.76 -8.20
CA SER A 282 -1.58 -2.85 -8.71
C SER A 282 -1.59 -3.22 -10.18
N ARG A 283 -2.11 -4.41 -10.50
CA ARG A 283 -2.10 -5.01 -11.85
C ARG A 283 -3.39 -5.78 -12.11
N GLY A 284 -3.75 -5.98 -13.38
CA GLY A 284 -4.92 -6.78 -13.75
C GLY A 284 -6.22 -6.19 -13.22
N ASN A 285 -6.31 -4.85 -13.11
CA ASN A 285 -7.47 -4.19 -12.52
C ASN A 285 -8.71 -4.36 -13.38
N ARG A 286 -9.88 -4.49 -12.73
CA ARG A 286 -11.17 -4.73 -13.39
C ARG A 286 -12.08 -3.52 -13.27
N TYR A 287 -12.79 -3.21 -14.35
CA TYR A 287 -13.71 -2.08 -14.44
C TYR A 287 -15.10 -2.56 -14.87
N HIS A 288 -16.12 -2.11 -14.14
CA HIS A 288 -17.53 -2.38 -14.38
C HIS A 288 -18.21 -1.09 -14.86
N SER A 289 -18.43 -0.99 -16.17
CA SER A 289 -18.92 0.22 -16.82
C SER A 289 -20.40 0.53 -16.55
N ASP A 290 -21.20 -0.49 -16.22
CA ASP A 290 -22.62 -0.36 -15.88
C ASP A 290 -22.86 0.39 -14.56
N VAL A 291 -21.90 0.32 -13.64
CA VAL A 291 -21.91 1.03 -12.34
C VAL A 291 -20.76 2.05 -12.20
N VAL A 292 -19.94 2.20 -13.24
CA VAL A 292 -18.80 3.12 -13.30
C VAL A 292 -17.81 2.90 -12.13
N ALA A 293 -17.63 1.64 -11.72
CA ALA A 293 -16.85 1.27 -10.53
C ALA A 293 -15.65 0.37 -10.87
N GLY A 294 -14.56 0.55 -10.13
CA GLY A 294 -13.34 -0.22 -10.27
C GLY A 294 -12.30 0.42 -11.20
N GLY A 295 -11.20 -0.31 -11.40
CA GLY A 295 -10.00 0.14 -12.08
C GLY A 295 -9.07 0.97 -11.19
N TYR A 296 -9.07 0.78 -9.87
CA TYR A 296 -8.35 1.68 -8.95
C TYR A 296 -7.12 1.03 -8.34
N GLY A 297 -5.96 1.69 -8.38
CA GLY A 297 -4.83 1.30 -7.55
C GLY A 297 -5.16 1.57 -6.08
N VAL A 298 -5.15 2.83 -5.69
CA VAL A 298 -5.55 3.27 -4.35
C VAL A 298 -6.77 4.19 -4.43
N LEU A 299 -7.82 3.84 -3.70
CA LEU A 299 -9.02 4.66 -3.53
C LEU A 299 -9.11 5.16 -2.07
N LEU A 300 -9.28 6.47 -1.90
CA LEU A 300 -9.59 7.11 -0.63
C LEU A 300 -10.98 7.73 -0.70
N GLY A 301 -11.91 7.32 0.16
CA GLY A 301 -13.27 7.84 0.21
C GLY A 301 -13.52 8.64 1.49
N GLY A 302 -13.32 9.96 1.44
CA GLY A 302 -13.49 10.85 2.59
C GLY A 302 -12.59 10.55 3.79
N CYS A 303 -11.32 10.24 3.53
CA CYS A 303 -10.32 9.93 4.55
C CYS A 303 -9.58 11.19 5.03
N LYS A 304 -8.93 11.13 6.19
CA LYS A 304 -8.16 12.27 6.72
C LYS A 304 -6.78 11.88 7.22
N ARG A 305 -5.77 12.74 7.02
CA ARG A 305 -4.39 12.52 7.51
C ARG A 305 -3.85 11.18 6.99
N ILE A 306 -3.80 11.06 5.66
CA ILE A 306 -3.37 9.84 4.97
C ILE A 306 -2.09 10.11 4.18
N ILE A 307 -1.15 9.17 4.24
CA ILE A 307 0.01 9.13 3.35
C ILE A 307 -0.13 7.94 2.41
N VAL A 308 -0.05 8.20 1.10
CA VAL A 308 0.08 7.19 0.04
C VAL A 308 1.47 7.40 -0.58
N ASP A 309 2.35 6.42 -0.45
CA ASP A 309 3.76 6.55 -0.84
C ASP A 309 4.26 5.28 -1.54
N GLY A 310 4.54 5.36 -2.83
CA GLY A 310 4.97 4.19 -3.60
C GLY A 310 3.78 3.42 -4.17
N VAL A 311 3.28 3.84 -5.34
CA VAL A 311 2.28 3.08 -6.10
C VAL A 311 2.84 2.73 -7.46
N ASN A 312 2.98 1.44 -7.73
CA ASN A 312 3.34 0.90 -9.03
C ASN A 312 2.08 0.31 -9.68
N PHE A 313 1.54 1.07 -10.64
CA PHE A 313 0.26 0.79 -11.28
C PHE A 313 0.46 0.46 -12.76
N GLU A 314 -0.11 -0.66 -13.18
CA GLU A 314 -0.23 -1.04 -14.60
C GLU A 314 -1.70 -1.13 -14.97
N ALA A 315 -2.03 -0.58 -16.14
CA ALA A 315 -3.25 -0.87 -16.88
C ALA A 315 -2.85 -1.29 -18.30
N ASP A 316 -3.39 -2.41 -18.77
CA ASP A 316 -3.03 -3.01 -20.05
C ASP A 316 -4.23 -3.69 -20.69
N ALA A 317 -4.86 -2.99 -21.66
CA ALA A 317 -6.07 -3.47 -22.31
C ALA A 317 -5.89 -4.86 -22.94
N ASP A 318 -4.68 -5.17 -23.42
CA ASP A 318 -4.37 -6.44 -24.09
C ASP A 318 -4.36 -7.62 -23.09
N LYS A 319 -4.22 -7.35 -21.79
CA LYS A 319 -4.34 -8.32 -20.69
C LYS A 319 -5.76 -8.37 -20.09
N GLY A 320 -6.70 -7.65 -20.68
CA GLY A 320 -8.03 -7.40 -20.11
C GLY A 320 -7.99 -6.56 -18.83
N ASP A 321 -6.89 -5.85 -18.58
CA ASP A 321 -6.74 -4.92 -17.47
C ASP A 321 -7.29 -3.55 -17.89
N LEU A 322 -8.36 -3.13 -17.24
CA LEU A 322 -9.05 -1.87 -17.50
C LEU A 322 -8.84 -0.87 -16.36
N GLY A 323 -7.62 -0.83 -15.83
CA GLY A 323 -7.21 0.14 -14.84
C GLY A 323 -7.50 1.60 -15.27
N ARG A 324 -8.08 2.36 -14.34
CA ARG A 324 -8.54 3.75 -14.52
C ARG A 324 -7.64 4.74 -13.81
N HIS A 325 -7.58 4.66 -12.48
CA HIS A 325 -6.94 5.64 -11.62
C HIS A 325 -5.89 4.93 -10.79
N ALA A 326 -4.62 5.30 -10.96
CA ALA A 326 -3.55 4.81 -10.09
C ALA A 326 -3.82 5.25 -8.64
N VAL A 327 -4.26 6.49 -8.47
CA VAL A 327 -4.75 7.03 -7.20
C VAL A 327 -6.03 7.84 -7.43
N TYR A 328 -7.02 7.58 -6.58
CA TYR A 328 -8.29 8.30 -6.57
C TYR A 328 -8.59 8.85 -5.18
N VAL A 329 -8.49 10.16 -5.03
CA VAL A 329 -8.91 10.89 -3.82
C VAL A 329 -10.36 11.33 -4.02
N SER A 330 -11.30 10.61 -3.41
CA SER A 330 -12.73 10.71 -3.65
C SER A 330 -13.50 11.19 -2.41
N VAL A 331 -14.78 11.48 -2.65
CA VAL A 331 -15.85 11.53 -1.64
C VAL A 331 -16.61 10.20 -1.61
N ILE A 332 -17.46 10.02 -0.61
CA ILE A 332 -18.56 9.06 -0.68
C ILE A 332 -19.78 9.83 -1.16
N GLN A 333 -20.27 9.46 -2.34
CA GLN A 333 -21.38 10.18 -2.96
C GLN A 333 -22.59 10.24 -2.02
N GLY A 334 -23.15 11.45 -1.86
CA GLY A 334 -24.31 11.70 -0.99
C GLY A 334 -24.01 11.80 0.52
N ALA A 335 -22.79 11.50 0.99
CA ALA A 335 -22.47 11.48 2.41
C ALA A 335 -21.87 12.81 2.96
N GLY A 336 -21.64 13.80 2.10
CA GLY A 336 -21.09 15.12 2.48
C GLY A 336 -19.63 15.11 2.95
N ASN A 337 -19.00 13.94 3.07
CA ASN A 337 -17.61 13.76 3.46
C ASN A 337 -16.63 14.18 2.35
N PHE A 338 -15.38 14.41 2.73
CA PHE A 338 -14.32 14.82 1.82
C PHE A 338 -12.96 14.40 2.37
N CYS A 339 -11.97 14.30 1.48
CA CYS A 339 -10.62 13.97 1.90
C CYS A 339 -9.88 15.22 2.40
N GLU A 340 -9.09 15.08 3.45
CA GLU A 340 -8.40 16.20 4.09
C GLU A 340 -7.01 15.81 4.59
N ASP A 341 -6.00 16.66 4.36
CA ASP A 341 -4.62 16.40 4.77
C ASP A 341 -4.07 15.09 4.18
N ILE A 342 -3.97 15.05 2.85
CA ILE A 342 -3.54 13.87 2.11
C ILE A 342 -2.23 14.15 1.39
N ILE A 343 -1.26 13.25 1.54
CA ILE A 343 -0.03 13.24 0.76
C ILE A 343 -0.05 12.00 -0.14
N VAL A 344 0.12 12.21 -1.44
CA VAL A 344 0.31 11.16 -2.45
C VAL A 344 1.67 11.39 -3.10
N LYS A 345 2.57 10.40 -3.03
CA LYS A 345 3.90 10.55 -3.62
C LYS A 345 4.51 9.25 -4.13
N ASN A 346 5.56 9.39 -4.94
CA ASN A 346 6.32 8.29 -5.51
C ASN A 346 5.43 7.35 -6.33
N ILE A 347 4.77 7.88 -7.36
CA ILE A 347 3.82 7.14 -8.19
C ILE A 347 4.43 6.81 -9.55
N ILE A 348 4.32 5.56 -9.98
CA ILE A 348 4.62 5.14 -11.35
C ILE A 348 3.35 4.47 -11.89
N ALA A 349 2.70 5.12 -12.85
CA ALA A 349 1.50 4.63 -13.50
C ALA A 349 1.71 4.47 -15.00
N ARG A 350 1.55 3.24 -15.50
CA ARG A 350 1.70 2.91 -16.93
C ARG A 350 0.38 2.41 -17.51
N TYR A 351 0.02 2.98 -18.65
CA TYR A 351 -1.20 2.66 -19.37
C TYR A 351 -0.84 2.20 -20.79
N ASN A 352 -1.17 0.95 -21.12
CA ASN A 352 -1.01 0.38 -22.45
C ASN A 352 -2.37 0.20 -23.10
N ASN A 353 -2.59 0.90 -24.22
CA ASN A 353 -3.79 0.76 -25.05
C ASN A 353 -5.12 1.03 -24.30
N ILE A 354 -5.09 1.86 -23.26
CA ILE A 354 -6.29 2.29 -22.53
C ILE A 354 -6.92 3.50 -23.24
N ASN A 355 -7.93 3.24 -24.07
CA ASN A 355 -8.66 4.27 -24.81
C ASN A 355 -9.97 4.67 -24.10
N ASP A 356 -9.85 5.45 -23.03
CA ASP A 356 -11.00 6.12 -22.40
C ASP A 356 -10.56 7.42 -21.71
N ARG A 357 -11.06 8.55 -22.22
CA ARG A 357 -10.70 9.90 -21.74
C ARG A 357 -11.14 10.20 -20.31
N ASN A 358 -12.04 9.37 -19.76
CA ASN A 358 -12.52 9.50 -18.39
C ASN A 358 -11.72 8.63 -17.41
N MET A 359 -10.69 7.92 -17.89
CA MET A 359 -9.74 7.13 -17.12
C MET A 359 -8.47 7.93 -16.87
N TRP A 360 -8.56 8.87 -15.92
CA TRP A 360 -7.47 9.75 -15.51
C TRP A 360 -6.41 9.00 -14.71
N GLY A 361 -5.13 9.24 -14.99
CA GLY A 361 -4.03 8.66 -14.21
C GLY A 361 -4.17 8.89 -12.70
N ILE A 362 -4.46 10.12 -12.30
CA ILE A 362 -4.80 10.52 -10.92
C ILE A 362 -6.09 11.33 -10.95
N ASN A 363 -6.99 11.06 -10.00
CA ASN A 363 -8.25 11.79 -9.90
C ASN A 363 -8.44 12.31 -8.48
N ILE A 364 -8.73 13.60 -8.35
CA ILE A 364 -8.94 14.29 -7.08
C ILE A 364 -10.30 14.96 -7.12
N ARG A 365 -11.14 14.65 -6.15
CA ARG A 365 -12.44 15.29 -5.92
C ARG A 365 -12.39 16.25 -4.73
N LYS A 366 -13.55 16.80 -4.35
CA LYS A 366 -13.74 17.67 -3.18
C LYS A 366 -12.82 17.27 -2.03
N SER A 367 -11.95 18.19 -1.65
CA SER A 367 -10.88 17.92 -0.69
C SER A 367 -10.21 19.20 -0.20
N ASN A 368 -9.50 19.10 0.93
CA ASN A 368 -8.68 20.16 1.50
C ASN A 368 -7.24 19.68 1.66
N ARG A 369 -6.27 20.48 1.19
CA ARG A 369 -4.83 20.24 1.43
C ARG A 369 -4.40 18.84 0.96
N VAL A 370 -4.56 18.59 -0.33
CA VAL A 370 -4.05 17.39 -1.00
C VAL A 370 -2.76 17.75 -1.73
N ILE A 371 -1.70 16.99 -1.49
CA ILE A 371 -0.41 17.14 -2.17
C ILE A 371 -0.17 15.88 -3.00
N VAL A 372 0.08 16.06 -4.29
CA VAL A 372 0.61 15.03 -5.19
C VAL A 372 2.01 15.45 -5.60
N ASP A 373 3.01 14.62 -5.32
CA ASP A 373 4.42 14.91 -5.56
C ASP A 373 5.16 13.70 -6.15
N ASP A 374 6.24 13.91 -6.89
CA ASP A 374 7.10 12.86 -7.45
C ASP A 374 6.32 11.72 -8.16
N PHE A 375 5.74 12.01 -9.33
CA PHE A 375 4.89 11.04 -10.05
C PHE A 375 5.17 10.96 -11.55
N ILE A 376 4.96 9.77 -12.12
CA ILE A 376 5.01 9.50 -13.55
C ILE A 376 3.67 8.88 -13.98
N ILE A 377 3.01 9.51 -14.95
CA ILE A 377 1.86 8.95 -15.66
C ILE A 377 2.29 8.78 -17.12
N ASN A 378 2.36 7.54 -17.60
CA ASN A 378 2.82 7.24 -18.96
C ASN A 378 1.76 6.50 -19.77
N GLY A 379 1.29 7.13 -20.84
CA GLY A 379 0.44 6.51 -21.86
C GLY A 379 -1.06 6.60 -21.58
N ALA A 380 -1.47 7.27 -20.51
CA ALA A 380 -2.88 7.45 -20.16
C ALA A 380 -3.60 8.27 -21.23
N ASN A 381 -4.91 8.07 -21.38
CA ASN A 381 -5.71 8.94 -22.23
C ASN A 381 -6.03 10.29 -21.55
N ALA A 382 -5.88 10.39 -20.23
CA ALA A 382 -5.92 11.66 -19.49
C ALA A 382 -4.99 11.59 -18.25
N GLY A 383 -4.32 12.69 -17.92
CA GLY A 383 -3.29 12.71 -16.86
C GLY A 383 -3.88 12.91 -15.46
N VAL A 384 -4.00 14.15 -14.99
CA VAL A 384 -4.49 14.48 -13.64
C VAL A 384 -5.83 15.22 -13.70
N ALA A 385 -6.85 14.68 -13.03
CA ALA A 385 -8.15 15.32 -12.86
C ALA A 385 -8.29 16.01 -11.49
N LEU A 386 -8.79 17.24 -11.52
CA LEU A 386 -9.29 18.01 -10.39
C LEU A 386 -10.80 18.17 -10.58
N ASN A 387 -11.57 17.15 -10.19
CA ASN A 387 -13.00 17.06 -10.43
C ASN A 387 -13.80 17.68 -9.27
N THR A 388 -14.37 18.85 -9.48
CA THR A 388 -15.09 19.60 -8.45
C THR A 388 -16.61 19.36 -8.44
N ALA A 389 -17.11 18.34 -9.15
CA ALA A 389 -18.55 18.01 -9.20
C ALA A 389 -19.19 17.79 -7.82
N ASP A 390 -18.41 17.32 -6.84
CA ASP A 390 -18.89 17.06 -5.48
C ASP A 390 -18.65 18.24 -4.51
N GLY A 391 -18.00 19.31 -4.96
CA GLY A 391 -17.70 20.53 -4.20
C GLY A 391 -16.24 20.97 -4.28
N VAL A 392 -15.86 21.88 -3.40
CA VAL A 392 -14.59 22.62 -3.47
C VAL A 392 -13.36 21.71 -3.30
N ILE A 393 -12.39 21.88 -4.20
CA ILE A 393 -10.99 21.45 -4.03
C ILE A 393 -10.18 22.67 -3.61
N ASN A 394 -9.64 22.64 -2.39
CA ASN A 394 -8.96 23.78 -1.78
C ASN A 394 -7.53 23.45 -1.36
N GLN A 395 -6.59 24.34 -1.67
CA GLN A 395 -5.16 24.21 -1.33
C GLN A 395 -4.53 22.91 -1.89
N CYS A 396 -4.91 22.50 -3.10
CA CYS A 396 -4.33 21.33 -3.77
C CYS A 396 -2.97 21.69 -4.39
N GLN A 397 -2.00 20.79 -4.30
CA GLN A 397 -0.69 20.96 -4.90
C GLN A 397 -0.34 19.76 -5.79
N ILE A 398 0.08 20.01 -7.02
CA ILE A 398 0.56 19.00 -7.98
C ILE A 398 1.99 19.36 -8.36
N LYS A 399 2.96 18.53 -7.97
CA LYS A 399 4.39 18.88 -8.00
C LYS A 399 5.27 17.79 -8.59
N ASN A 400 6.39 18.20 -9.19
CA ASN A 400 7.49 17.33 -9.64
C ASN A 400 7.04 16.10 -10.45
N GLY A 401 6.03 16.30 -11.32
CA GLY A 401 5.40 15.23 -12.07
C GLY A 401 5.86 15.16 -13.52
N HIS A 402 5.72 13.98 -14.13
CA HIS A 402 5.84 13.79 -15.56
C HIS A 402 4.59 13.10 -16.11
N VAL A 403 3.92 13.74 -17.07
CA VAL A 403 2.62 13.30 -17.61
C VAL A 403 2.72 13.14 -19.12
N ARG A 404 2.72 11.90 -19.59
CA ARG A 404 2.60 11.57 -21.00
C ARG A 404 1.19 11.08 -21.33
N VAL A 405 0.49 11.82 -22.18
CA VAL A 405 -0.89 11.56 -22.60
C VAL A 405 -0.94 11.21 -24.08
N LEU A 406 -1.74 10.19 -24.40
CA LEU A 406 -1.98 9.72 -25.76
C LEU A 406 -3.41 9.97 -26.19
N GLN A 407 -3.61 10.65 -27.31
CA GLN A 407 -4.91 10.79 -27.96
C GLN A 407 -5.17 9.62 -28.92
N TYR A 408 -6.32 8.96 -28.79
CA TYR A 408 -6.70 7.78 -29.58
C TYR A 408 -7.78 8.06 -30.65
N ASP A 409 -8.47 9.20 -30.57
CA ASP A 409 -9.54 9.59 -31.49
C ASP A 409 -9.67 11.12 -31.56
N GLY A 410 -10.78 11.65 -32.11
CA GLY A 410 -11.02 13.09 -32.21
C GLY A 410 -11.42 13.79 -30.89
N ASN A 411 -11.56 13.06 -29.78
CA ASN A 411 -11.94 13.65 -28.50
C ASN A 411 -10.79 14.43 -27.86
N ALA A 412 -11.13 15.50 -27.15
CA ALA A 412 -10.15 16.25 -26.36
C ALA A 412 -9.69 15.47 -25.13
N VAL A 413 -8.38 15.44 -24.94
CA VAL A 413 -7.65 14.79 -23.85
C VAL A 413 -6.74 15.81 -23.17
N TYR A 414 -6.47 15.58 -21.88
CA TYR A 414 -5.84 16.58 -21.05
C TYR A 414 -4.67 16.01 -20.25
N GLY A 415 -3.60 16.79 -20.13
CA GLY A 415 -2.50 16.50 -19.22
C GLY A 415 -2.91 16.72 -17.77
N LEU A 416 -3.48 17.88 -17.48
CA LEU A 416 -4.08 18.22 -16.20
C LEU A 416 -5.31 19.08 -16.43
N ALA A 417 -6.44 18.72 -15.81
CA ALA A 417 -7.67 19.51 -15.94
C ALA A 417 -8.42 19.70 -14.63
N GLY A 418 -9.00 20.89 -14.44
CA GLY A 418 -10.03 21.17 -13.45
C GLY A 418 -11.42 21.30 -14.07
N THR A 419 -12.39 20.51 -13.61
CA THR A 419 -13.82 20.54 -14.07
C THR A 419 -14.76 20.83 -12.89
N PRO A 420 -15.94 21.49 -13.03
CA PRO A 420 -16.60 22.08 -14.20
C PRO A 420 -16.52 23.64 -14.21
N ASP A 421 -17.45 24.31 -14.88
CA ASP A 421 -17.42 25.73 -15.34
C ASP A 421 -17.29 26.83 -14.26
N ASP A 422 -17.29 26.49 -12.97
CA ASP A 422 -17.24 27.45 -11.86
C ASP A 422 -15.84 27.55 -11.23
N SER A 423 -15.22 28.72 -11.38
CA SER A 423 -13.94 29.10 -10.77
C SER A 423 -13.91 28.98 -9.25
N SER A 424 -15.07 29.06 -8.58
CA SER A 424 -15.18 29.09 -7.13
C SER A 424 -14.78 27.75 -6.49
N LEU A 425 -14.87 26.66 -7.26
CA LEU A 425 -14.76 25.30 -6.78
C LEU A 425 -13.33 24.74 -6.81
N LEU A 426 -12.39 25.42 -7.46
CA LEU A 426 -10.98 25.04 -7.44
C LEU A 426 -10.13 26.23 -7.02
N THR A 427 -9.56 26.17 -5.82
CA THR A 427 -8.93 27.34 -5.21
C THR A 427 -7.63 27.04 -4.49
N GLY A 428 -6.67 27.98 -4.56
CA GLY A 428 -5.37 27.80 -3.92
C GLY A 428 -4.56 26.69 -4.60
N LEU A 429 -4.78 26.45 -5.89
CA LEU A 429 -4.08 25.40 -6.63
C LEU A 429 -2.63 25.83 -6.89
N VAL A 430 -1.70 24.93 -6.64
CA VAL A 430 -0.30 25.08 -7.06
C VAL A 430 0.05 23.93 -8.01
N ILE A 431 0.49 24.26 -9.21
CA ILE A 431 1.09 23.31 -10.15
C ILE A 431 2.55 23.75 -10.33
N ASP A 432 3.51 22.91 -9.98
CA ASP A 432 4.92 23.32 -9.98
C ASP A 432 5.86 22.19 -10.42
N GLY A 433 6.75 22.45 -11.38
CA GLY A 433 7.75 21.47 -11.80
C GLY A 433 7.18 20.27 -12.54
N VAL A 434 6.03 20.43 -13.21
CA VAL A 434 5.37 19.35 -13.96
C VAL A 434 5.72 19.42 -15.44
N SER A 435 6.08 18.29 -16.03
CA SER A 435 6.33 18.13 -17.46
C SER A 435 5.18 17.40 -18.16
N PHE A 436 4.83 17.85 -19.36
CA PHE A 436 3.77 17.26 -20.17
C PHE A 436 4.28 16.81 -21.54
N GLU A 437 3.97 15.58 -21.92
CA GLU A 437 4.18 15.03 -23.27
C GLU A 437 2.83 14.70 -23.89
N MET A 438 2.43 15.50 -24.87
CA MET A 438 1.13 15.42 -25.52
C MET A 438 1.29 14.84 -26.92
N GLU A 439 0.83 13.61 -27.12
CA GLU A 439 1.05 12.88 -28.36
C GLU A 439 -0.24 12.27 -28.89
N VAL A 440 -0.29 12.11 -30.22
CA VAL A 440 -1.29 11.28 -30.87
C VAL A 440 -0.76 9.84 -30.85
N LYS A 441 -1.61 8.88 -30.50
CA LYS A 441 -1.26 7.46 -30.55
C LYS A 441 -0.78 7.10 -31.96
N ALA A 442 0.35 6.39 -32.05
CA ALA A 442 0.89 5.93 -33.32
C ALA A 442 -0.18 5.17 -34.14
N GLY A 443 -0.33 5.55 -35.41
CA GLY A 443 -1.35 5.00 -36.32
C GLY A 443 -2.72 5.68 -36.26
N VAL A 444 -2.91 6.68 -35.38
CA VAL A 444 -4.16 7.46 -35.28
C VAL A 444 -3.99 8.81 -35.99
N THR A 445 -5.02 9.22 -36.72
CA THR A 445 -5.13 10.56 -37.32
C THR A 445 -6.41 11.21 -36.80
N PRO A 446 -6.34 12.02 -35.73
CA PRO A 446 -7.53 12.65 -35.16
C PRO A 446 -8.09 13.71 -36.10
N THR A 447 -9.42 13.86 -36.12
CA THR A 447 -10.12 14.85 -36.95
C THR A 447 -9.97 16.29 -36.43
N ALA A 448 -9.57 16.47 -35.17
CA ALA A 448 -9.25 17.76 -34.56
C ALA A 448 -8.11 17.61 -33.54
N GLY A 449 -7.26 18.65 -33.43
CA GLY A 449 -6.27 18.77 -32.36
C GLY A 449 -6.98 18.96 -31.02
N GLY A 450 -6.94 17.93 -30.18
CA GLY A 450 -7.60 17.90 -28.87
C GLY A 450 -6.63 17.64 -27.72
N LEU A 451 -5.35 17.96 -27.88
CA LEU A 451 -4.28 17.64 -26.92
C LEU A 451 -3.93 18.88 -26.10
N VAL A 452 -4.56 19.03 -24.93
CA VAL A 452 -4.40 20.22 -24.08
C VAL A 452 -3.60 19.86 -22.83
N PRO A 453 -2.35 20.34 -22.67
CA PRO A 453 -1.55 20.10 -21.46
C PRO A 453 -2.28 20.53 -20.19
N ILE A 454 -2.79 21.76 -20.12
CA ILE A 454 -3.42 22.31 -18.91
C ILE A 454 -4.75 22.97 -19.25
N ALA A 455 -5.82 22.55 -18.58
CA ALA A 455 -7.15 23.16 -18.67
C ALA A 455 -7.70 23.53 -17.28
N LEU A 456 -8.03 24.80 -17.02
CA LEU A 456 -8.36 25.25 -15.67
C LEU A 456 -9.58 26.18 -15.62
N ASN A 457 -10.38 25.96 -14.57
CA ASN A 457 -11.31 26.92 -13.97
C ASN A 457 -10.91 27.05 -12.51
N CYS A 458 -10.23 28.14 -12.11
CA CYS A 458 -9.67 28.21 -10.76
C CYS A 458 -9.53 29.64 -10.22
N GLN A 459 -9.33 29.77 -8.92
CA GLN A 459 -9.08 31.06 -8.27
C GLN A 459 -7.91 31.02 -7.28
N ARG A 460 -7.14 32.12 -7.20
CA ARG A 460 -6.00 32.26 -6.28
C ARG A 460 -4.97 31.14 -6.48
N SER A 461 -4.54 30.93 -7.71
CA SER A 461 -3.75 29.76 -8.11
C SER A 461 -2.45 30.16 -8.80
N ARG A 462 -1.47 29.24 -8.80
CA ARG A 462 -0.19 29.41 -9.48
C ARG A 462 0.18 28.18 -10.28
N VAL A 463 0.67 28.42 -11.49
CA VAL A 463 1.31 27.43 -12.36
C VAL A 463 2.73 27.90 -12.62
N SER A 464 3.72 27.08 -12.26
CA SER A 464 5.13 27.44 -12.45
C SER A 464 6.04 26.29 -12.86
N ASN A 465 7.17 26.64 -13.48
CA ASN A 465 8.24 25.70 -13.84
C ASN A 465 7.74 24.52 -14.68
N ILE A 466 7.00 24.83 -15.76
CA ILE A 466 6.35 23.83 -16.61
C ILE A 466 7.18 23.59 -17.88
N LYS A 467 7.29 22.32 -18.27
CA LYS A 467 7.82 21.92 -19.57
C LYS A 467 6.72 21.23 -20.39
N ILE A 468 6.58 21.62 -21.65
CA ILE A 468 5.55 21.09 -22.54
C ILE A 468 6.19 20.59 -23.83
N LEU A 469 5.91 19.35 -24.19
CA LEU A 469 6.00 18.83 -25.54
C LEU A 469 4.55 18.75 -26.08
N GLY A 470 4.14 19.78 -26.81
CA GLY A 470 2.76 20.00 -27.25
C GLY A 470 2.55 19.81 -28.75
N ARG A 471 1.32 20.04 -29.22
CA ARG A 471 1.00 20.09 -30.66
C ARG A 471 0.62 21.51 -31.10
N GLY A 472 1.08 21.90 -32.28
CA GLY A 472 0.85 23.26 -32.81
C GLY A 472 -0.62 23.58 -33.10
N ASP A 473 -1.45 22.56 -33.32
CA ASP A 473 -2.87 22.66 -33.64
C ASP A 473 -3.79 22.69 -32.40
N SER A 474 -3.24 22.54 -31.20
CA SER A 474 -3.97 22.57 -29.92
C SER A 474 -3.42 23.67 -29.00
N ASN A 475 -4.23 24.25 -28.11
CA ASN A 475 -3.74 25.24 -27.15
C ASN A 475 -2.93 24.55 -26.03
N ALA A 476 -1.86 25.21 -25.54
CA ALA A 476 -1.10 24.73 -24.38
C ALA A 476 -1.89 24.89 -23.07
N PHE A 477 -2.61 26.01 -22.97
CA PHE A 477 -3.48 26.35 -21.85
C PHE A 477 -4.89 26.67 -22.35
N LEU A 478 -5.88 26.00 -21.74
CA LEU A 478 -7.29 26.33 -21.88
C LEU A 478 -7.82 26.87 -20.56
N LEU A 479 -8.09 28.17 -20.52
CA LEU A 479 -8.50 28.87 -19.29
C LEU A 479 -9.96 29.28 -19.41
N GLY A 480 -10.84 28.69 -18.61
CA GLY A 480 -12.22 29.15 -18.51
C GLY A 480 -12.35 30.22 -17.45
N SER A 481 -13.26 30.01 -16.49
CA SER A 481 -13.50 30.94 -15.39
C SER A 481 -12.29 30.93 -14.46
N CYS A 482 -11.34 31.84 -14.66
CA CYS A 482 -10.12 31.93 -13.84
C CYS A 482 -9.98 33.30 -13.17
N SER A 483 -9.60 33.35 -11.89
CA SER A 483 -9.32 34.61 -11.21
C SER A 483 -8.04 34.56 -10.37
N GLN A 484 -7.25 35.63 -10.38
CA GLN A 484 -5.99 35.69 -9.60
C GLN A 484 -5.08 34.48 -9.88
N LEU A 485 -4.87 34.19 -11.18
CA LEU A 485 -4.03 33.09 -11.65
C LEU A 485 -2.69 33.65 -12.15
N THR A 486 -1.59 33.11 -11.63
CA THR A 486 -0.25 33.38 -12.14
C THR A 486 0.29 32.17 -12.91
N ILE A 487 0.76 32.39 -14.12
CA ILE A 487 1.48 31.43 -14.96
C ILE A 487 2.89 31.97 -15.13
N ASP A 488 3.90 31.22 -14.70
CA ASP A 488 5.28 31.73 -14.59
C ASP A 488 6.32 30.65 -14.90
N GLY A 489 7.11 30.86 -15.94
CA GLY A 489 8.21 29.94 -16.28
C GLY A 489 7.69 28.70 -16.99
N VAL A 490 7.25 28.87 -18.25
CA VAL A 490 6.80 27.77 -19.10
C VAL A 490 7.66 27.68 -20.35
N SER A 491 8.19 26.50 -20.63
CA SER A 491 8.91 26.20 -21.87
C SER A 491 8.14 25.18 -22.71
N GLU A 492 7.85 25.53 -23.95
CA GLU A 492 7.14 24.67 -24.90
C GLU A 492 8.03 24.30 -26.09
N THR A 493 7.94 23.03 -26.49
CA THR A 493 8.40 22.49 -27.76
C THR A 493 7.23 21.81 -28.45
N LEU A 494 7.23 21.76 -29.79
CA LEU A 494 6.14 21.14 -30.56
C LEU A 494 6.61 19.79 -31.14
N SER A 495 5.84 18.73 -30.88
CA SER A 495 6.08 17.37 -31.42
C SER A 495 5.44 17.15 -32.80
N GLY A 496 4.51 18.02 -33.20
CA GLY A 496 3.84 17.95 -34.50
C GLY A 496 2.70 18.95 -34.67
N GLY A 497 2.17 19.04 -35.89
CA GLY A 497 1.15 20.01 -36.29
C GLY A 497 1.73 21.39 -36.58
N ALA A 498 1.15 22.11 -37.55
CA ALA A 498 1.49 23.51 -37.77
C ALA A 498 1.06 24.34 -36.55
N SER A 499 1.84 25.36 -36.19
CA SER A 499 1.49 26.30 -35.11
C SER A 499 0.30 27.18 -35.51
N THR A 500 -0.92 26.64 -35.46
CA THR A 500 -2.17 27.32 -35.84
C THR A 500 -3.00 27.77 -34.63
N SER A 501 -2.77 27.20 -33.45
CA SER A 501 -3.46 27.55 -32.20
C SER A 501 -2.61 28.46 -31.32
N SER A 502 -3.26 29.40 -30.61
CA SER A 502 -2.56 30.26 -29.64
C SER A 502 -2.02 29.47 -28.45
N PHE A 503 -1.04 30.03 -27.74
CA PHE A 503 -0.49 29.41 -26.54
C PHE A 503 -1.56 29.26 -25.44
N ILE A 504 -2.21 30.37 -25.07
CA ILE A 504 -3.33 30.42 -24.11
C ILE A 504 -4.62 30.76 -24.87
N ARG A 505 -5.70 30.05 -24.55
CA ARG A 505 -7.06 30.37 -24.97
C ARG A 505 -7.97 30.60 -23.77
N PHE A 506 -8.62 31.76 -23.72
CA PHE A 506 -9.65 32.08 -22.74
C PHE A 506 -11.03 31.71 -23.27
N THR A 507 -11.71 30.78 -22.60
CA THR A 507 -13.04 30.27 -23.00
C THR A 507 -14.19 30.86 -22.21
N ALA A 508 -13.92 31.49 -21.06
CA ALA A 508 -14.91 32.17 -20.23
C ALA A 508 -14.27 33.35 -19.49
N ALA A 509 -15.07 34.07 -18.69
CA ALA A 509 -14.65 35.28 -18.00
C ALA A 509 -13.46 35.02 -17.06
N ALA A 510 -12.36 35.73 -17.27
CA ALA A 510 -11.15 35.62 -16.47
C ALA A 510 -10.70 36.97 -15.93
N SER A 511 -10.11 37.02 -14.73
CA SER A 511 -9.70 38.28 -14.10
C SER A 511 -8.41 38.21 -13.30
N GLY A 512 -7.59 39.25 -13.36
CA GLY A 512 -6.33 39.30 -12.60
C GLY A 512 -5.37 38.17 -12.99
N ILE A 513 -5.18 38.00 -14.30
CA ILE A 513 -4.31 36.96 -14.86
C ILE A 513 -2.92 37.55 -15.02
N SER A 514 -1.89 36.79 -14.62
CA SER A 514 -0.49 37.16 -14.77
C SER A 514 0.24 36.08 -15.54
N VAL A 515 0.97 36.44 -16.60
CA VAL A 515 1.66 35.50 -17.49
C VAL A 515 3.09 35.99 -17.70
N TYR A 516 4.06 35.24 -17.18
CA TYR A 516 5.48 35.62 -17.16
C TYR A 516 6.38 34.47 -17.59
N ASN A 517 7.57 34.81 -18.09
CA ASN A 517 8.66 33.91 -18.42
C ASN A 517 8.21 32.76 -19.34
N ILE A 518 7.53 33.10 -20.45
CA ILE A 518 7.02 32.12 -21.42
C ILE A 518 7.97 32.00 -22.60
N SER A 519 8.39 30.78 -22.91
CA SER A 519 9.14 30.43 -24.12
C SER A 519 8.30 29.46 -24.96
N THR A 520 7.79 29.93 -26.09
CA THR A 520 6.97 29.13 -27.03
C THR A 520 7.29 29.47 -28.48
N PRO A 521 7.30 28.49 -29.40
CA PRO A 521 7.46 28.74 -30.83
C PRO A 521 6.17 29.25 -31.51
N ARG A 522 5.07 29.43 -30.76
CA ARG A 522 3.78 29.84 -31.32
C ARG A 522 3.76 31.32 -31.69
N ALA A 523 3.20 31.62 -32.87
CA ALA A 523 3.06 33.00 -33.34
C ALA A 523 2.04 33.83 -32.56
N SER A 524 1.03 33.21 -31.96
CA SER A 524 -0.01 33.89 -31.18
C SER A 524 0.04 33.44 -29.72
N MET A 525 0.17 34.40 -28.81
CA MET A 525 0.17 34.13 -27.37
C MET A 525 -1.25 33.90 -26.83
N PHE A 526 -2.23 34.71 -27.27
CA PHE A 526 -3.56 34.73 -26.67
C PHE A 526 -4.69 34.61 -27.70
N GLN A 527 -5.75 33.93 -27.30
CA GLN A 527 -7.04 33.93 -27.98
C GLN A 527 -8.14 34.18 -26.95
N GLY A 528 -9.17 34.96 -27.31
CA GLY A 528 -10.31 35.23 -26.42
C GLY A 528 -10.06 36.33 -25.39
N LEU A 529 -9.19 37.30 -25.67
CA LEU A 529 -8.86 38.40 -24.75
C LEU A 529 -10.06 39.27 -24.34
N ASP A 530 -11.15 39.27 -25.10
CA ASP A 530 -12.39 39.98 -24.74
C ASP A 530 -13.06 39.40 -23.49
N ASN A 531 -12.72 38.17 -23.10
CA ASN A 531 -13.19 37.54 -21.87
C ASN A 531 -12.36 37.94 -20.63
N VAL A 532 -11.28 38.71 -20.79
CA VAL A 532 -10.29 38.92 -19.73
C VAL A 532 -10.40 40.33 -19.17
N THR A 533 -10.29 40.46 -17.84
CA THR A 533 -10.17 41.73 -17.13
C THR A 533 -8.86 41.77 -16.36
N ASN A 534 -8.01 42.76 -16.64
CA ASN A 534 -6.68 42.91 -16.04
C ASN A 534 -5.74 41.71 -16.26
N LEU A 535 -5.03 41.73 -17.38
CA LEU A 535 -3.96 40.82 -17.76
C LEU A 535 -2.60 41.54 -17.64
N SER A 536 -1.69 40.96 -16.86
CA SER A 536 -0.31 41.40 -16.72
C SER A 536 0.63 40.44 -17.44
N VAL A 537 1.57 40.99 -18.21
CA VAL A 537 2.55 40.23 -19.02
C VAL A 537 3.92 40.89 -18.90
N ASP A 538 4.99 40.14 -19.19
CA ASP A 538 6.38 40.60 -19.12
C ASP A 538 7.01 40.95 -20.48
N PHE A 539 6.22 40.96 -21.55
CA PHE A 539 6.64 41.34 -22.90
C PHE A 539 5.83 42.52 -23.46
N ASP A 540 6.49 43.31 -24.30
CA ASP A 540 5.90 44.51 -24.88
C ASP A 540 4.72 44.18 -25.79
N ARG A 541 3.69 45.02 -25.75
CA ARG A 541 2.53 44.96 -26.65
C ARG A 541 2.32 46.30 -27.34
N PHE A 542 1.96 46.26 -28.61
CA PHE A 542 1.97 47.43 -29.48
C PHE A 542 0.64 47.59 -30.22
N ALA A 543 0.19 48.85 -30.33
CA ALA A 543 -0.87 49.26 -31.23
C ALA A 543 -0.52 50.62 -31.87
N ARG A 544 -0.95 50.82 -33.12
CA ARG A 544 -0.83 52.07 -33.87
C ARG A 544 -2.19 52.64 -34.19
N ILE A 545 -2.38 53.92 -33.92
CA ILE A 545 -3.56 54.70 -34.31
C ILE A 545 -3.11 55.68 -35.40
N VAL A 546 -3.82 55.71 -36.52
CA VAL A 546 -3.61 56.67 -37.60
C VAL A 546 -4.92 57.42 -37.83
N SER A 547 -4.86 58.75 -37.82
CA SER A 547 -5.92 59.60 -38.35
C SER A 547 -5.49 60.14 -39.71
N ASN A 548 -6.34 59.98 -40.73
CA ASN A 548 -6.14 60.53 -42.06
C ASN A 548 -7.41 61.29 -42.47
N ASN A 549 -7.38 62.63 -42.38
CA ASN A 549 -8.52 63.49 -42.71
C ASN A 549 -9.82 63.02 -42.04
N SER A 550 -9.79 62.95 -40.71
CA SER A 550 -10.84 62.44 -39.82
C SER A 550 -11.10 60.92 -39.84
N ALA A 551 -10.58 60.15 -40.80
CA ALA A 551 -10.74 58.69 -40.79
C ALA A 551 -9.71 58.05 -39.85
N ILE A 552 -10.18 57.20 -38.93
CA ILE A 552 -9.32 56.49 -37.97
C ILE A 552 -9.06 55.06 -38.45
N THR A 553 -7.78 54.69 -38.49
CA THR A 553 -7.31 53.32 -38.73
C THR A 553 -6.53 52.85 -37.51
N ILE A 554 -6.83 51.64 -37.03
CA ILE A 554 -6.15 51.00 -35.92
C ILE A 554 -5.39 49.79 -36.45
N THR A 555 -4.10 49.68 -36.14
CA THR A 555 -3.29 48.48 -36.37
C THR A 555 -2.87 47.93 -35.03
N ASP A 556 -3.46 46.80 -34.63
CA ASP A 556 -3.36 46.27 -33.27
C ASP A 556 -3.37 44.75 -33.28
N SER A 557 -2.21 44.15 -33.49
CA SER A 557 -2.03 42.69 -33.43
C SER A 557 -2.11 42.15 -32.00
N SER A 558 -1.97 43.02 -31.00
CA SER A 558 -2.01 42.67 -29.58
C SER A 558 -3.44 42.74 -29.00
N GLY A 559 -4.40 43.26 -29.77
CA GLY A 559 -5.81 43.38 -29.39
C GLY A 559 -6.09 44.39 -28.28
N LEU A 560 -5.21 45.35 -28.02
CA LEU A 560 -5.26 46.31 -26.93
C LEU A 560 -6.41 47.32 -27.01
N ILE A 561 -6.79 47.75 -28.21
CA ILE A 561 -7.64 48.93 -28.44
C ILE A 561 -9.10 48.50 -28.58
N ALA A 562 -9.96 49.10 -27.76
CA ALA A 562 -11.42 48.95 -27.84
C ALA A 562 -12.04 49.99 -28.78
N SER A 563 -11.54 51.22 -28.74
CA SER A 563 -12.02 52.32 -29.57
C SER A 563 -10.94 53.38 -29.77
N ALA A 564 -11.04 54.13 -30.86
CA ALA A 564 -10.30 55.37 -31.06
C ALA A 564 -11.22 56.36 -31.76
N THR A 565 -11.51 57.49 -31.10
CA THR A 565 -12.54 58.43 -31.56
C THR A 565 -12.03 59.85 -31.48
N ILE A 566 -12.31 60.64 -32.52
CA ILE A 566 -12.01 62.07 -32.54
C ILE A 566 -12.97 62.77 -31.59
N THR A 567 -12.42 63.45 -30.58
CA THR A 567 -13.17 64.12 -29.51
C THR A 567 -13.01 65.65 -29.53
N GLY A 568 -12.12 66.16 -30.38
CA GLY A 568 -11.87 67.58 -30.59
C GLY A 568 -11.04 67.84 -31.86
N THR A 569 -10.76 69.10 -32.18
CA THR A 569 -10.07 69.51 -33.42
C THR A 569 -8.72 68.82 -33.64
N GLY A 570 -8.00 68.51 -32.56
CA GLY A 570 -6.70 67.83 -32.53
C GLY A 570 -6.62 66.70 -31.52
N GLU A 571 -7.76 66.13 -31.13
CA GLU A 571 -7.85 65.16 -30.03
C GLU A 571 -8.42 63.82 -30.49
N ILE A 572 -7.74 62.75 -30.10
CA ILE A 572 -8.22 61.38 -30.26
C ILE A 572 -8.27 60.73 -28.87
N THR A 573 -9.46 60.32 -28.43
CA THR A 573 -9.61 59.47 -27.26
C THR A 573 -9.47 58.01 -27.66
N VAL A 574 -8.47 57.34 -27.11
CA VAL A 574 -8.19 55.91 -27.30
C VAL A 574 -8.69 55.15 -26.09
N GLY A 575 -9.71 54.30 -26.28
CA GLY A 575 -10.21 53.37 -25.26
C GLY A 575 -9.51 52.03 -25.36
N PHE A 576 -9.11 51.47 -24.22
CA PHE A 576 -8.45 50.16 -24.13
C PHE A 576 -9.45 49.07 -23.75
N LYS A 577 -9.19 47.84 -24.20
CA LYS A 577 -9.97 46.67 -23.82
C LYS A 577 -9.82 46.35 -22.34
N SER A 578 -10.80 45.63 -21.77
CA SER A 578 -10.88 45.28 -20.34
C SER A 578 -9.63 44.58 -19.80
N HIS A 579 -8.97 43.77 -20.63
CA HIS A 579 -7.78 43.02 -20.26
C HIS A 579 -6.54 43.91 -20.09
N VAL A 580 -6.51 45.12 -20.62
CA VAL A 580 -5.39 46.04 -20.42
C VAL A 580 -5.48 46.67 -19.03
N THR A 581 -4.47 46.50 -18.18
CA THR A 581 -4.49 47.07 -16.82
C THR A 581 -4.35 48.58 -16.84
N ASP A 582 -4.94 49.28 -15.87
CA ASP A 582 -4.74 50.74 -15.74
C ASP A 582 -3.29 51.10 -15.46
N ASN A 583 -2.54 50.19 -14.81
CA ASN A 583 -1.11 50.36 -14.59
C ASN A 583 -0.34 50.37 -15.92
N ALA A 584 -0.60 49.40 -16.81
CA ALA A 584 0.03 49.33 -18.13
C ALA A 584 -0.28 50.55 -18.99
N ILE A 585 -1.51 51.09 -18.90
CA ILE A 585 -1.88 52.31 -19.62
C ILE A 585 -1.06 53.50 -19.12
N ARG A 586 -0.93 53.68 -17.80
CA ARG A 586 -0.17 54.80 -17.21
C ARG A 586 1.33 54.70 -17.44
N SER A 587 1.88 53.48 -17.53
CA SER A 587 3.30 53.24 -17.80
C SER A 587 3.63 53.14 -19.30
N SER A 588 2.63 53.26 -20.18
CA SER A 588 2.84 53.16 -21.62
C SER A 588 3.69 54.29 -22.18
N THR A 589 4.41 54.01 -23.26
CA THR A 589 5.04 55.04 -24.09
C THR A 589 4.15 55.34 -25.29
N ILE A 590 3.97 56.63 -25.54
CA ILE A 590 3.20 57.13 -26.67
C ILE A 590 4.12 58.00 -27.51
N GLY A 591 4.28 57.63 -28.78
CA GLY A 591 5.19 58.31 -29.70
C GLY A 591 4.58 58.47 -31.10
N PRO A 592 5.03 59.46 -31.87
CA PRO A 592 4.59 59.64 -33.24
C PRO A 592 5.24 58.62 -34.17
N ALA A 593 4.49 58.10 -35.15
CA ALA A 593 4.97 57.05 -36.04
C ALA A 593 5.59 57.55 -37.37
N SER A 594 5.64 58.87 -37.61
CA SER A 594 6.16 59.47 -38.85
C SER A 594 7.24 60.52 -38.58
N THR A 595 8.13 60.74 -39.55
CA THR A 595 9.33 61.61 -39.43
C THR A 595 9.04 63.12 -39.49
N GLY A 596 7.79 63.53 -39.79
CA GLY A 596 7.30 64.92 -39.66
C GLY A 596 6.44 65.14 -38.40
N ALA A 597 6.63 64.27 -37.40
CA ALA A 597 5.80 64.02 -36.24
C ALA A 597 5.20 65.26 -35.53
N PRO A 598 3.87 65.31 -35.29
CA PRO A 598 3.31 66.20 -34.29
C PRO A 598 3.83 65.84 -32.88
N ILE A 599 3.93 66.84 -32.00
CA ILE A 599 4.14 66.63 -30.57
C ILE A 599 2.84 66.05 -30.01
N ILE A 600 2.93 64.90 -29.34
CA ILE A 600 1.78 64.24 -28.72
C ILE A 600 1.82 64.49 -27.21
N LEU A 601 0.75 65.06 -26.66
CA LEU A 601 0.56 65.20 -25.21
C LEU A 601 -0.55 64.23 -24.77
N PRO A 602 -0.20 63.11 -24.13
CA PRO A 602 -1.18 62.16 -23.62
C PRO A 602 -1.75 62.59 -22.27
N GLU A 603 -3.06 62.40 -22.08
CA GLU A 603 -3.74 62.50 -20.80
C GLU A 603 -4.32 61.12 -20.43
N PHE A 604 -3.82 60.54 -19.34
CA PHE A 604 -4.16 59.19 -18.92
C PHE A 604 -5.40 59.16 -18.03
N LEU A 605 -6.41 58.41 -18.45
CA LEU A 605 -7.65 58.17 -17.72
C LEU A 605 -7.78 56.66 -17.38
N THR A 606 -8.83 56.30 -16.66
CA THR A 606 -9.17 54.89 -16.46
C THR A 606 -9.56 54.25 -17.80
N LYS A 607 -8.90 53.14 -18.16
CA LYS A 607 -9.11 52.39 -19.41
C LYS A 607 -9.08 53.23 -20.70
N SER A 608 -8.48 54.42 -20.68
CA SER A 608 -8.43 55.30 -21.86
C SER A 608 -7.29 56.32 -21.77
N VAL A 609 -6.86 56.83 -22.93
CA VAL A 609 -5.91 57.94 -23.04
C VAL A 609 -6.43 58.94 -24.06
N ILE A 610 -6.38 60.23 -23.74
CA ILE A 610 -6.64 61.30 -24.70
C ILE A 610 -5.31 61.72 -25.32
N LEU A 611 -5.21 61.63 -26.64
CA LEU A 611 -4.04 62.03 -27.42
C LEU A 611 -4.29 63.41 -28.03
N ARG A 612 -3.49 64.41 -27.65
CA ARG A 612 -3.54 65.74 -28.26
C ARG A 612 -2.35 65.96 -29.17
N PHE A 613 -2.62 66.30 -30.43
CA PHE A 613 -1.60 66.47 -31.47
C PHE A 613 -1.31 67.95 -31.70
N TYR A 614 -0.04 68.34 -31.59
CA TYR A 614 0.43 69.71 -31.81
C TYR A 614 1.46 69.76 -32.92
N THR A 615 1.44 70.83 -33.70
CA THR A 615 2.54 71.18 -34.61
C THR A 615 3.79 71.55 -33.80
N ALA A 616 4.95 71.61 -34.46
CA ALA A 616 6.19 72.09 -33.83
C ALA A 616 6.08 73.52 -33.25
N ALA A 617 5.13 74.32 -33.73
CA ALA A 617 4.84 75.66 -33.22
C ALA A 617 3.86 75.68 -32.03
N GLY A 618 3.45 74.52 -31.51
CA GLY A 618 2.54 74.43 -30.36
C GLY A 618 1.06 74.67 -30.69
N VAL A 619 0.66 74.57 -31.96
CA VAL A 619 -0.74 74.73 -32.39
C VAL A 619 -1.40 73.37 -32.57
N LEU A 620 -2.63 73.19 -32.10
CA LEU A 620 -3.41 71.96 -32.31
C LEU A 620 -3.53 71.63 -33.80
N VAL A 621 -3.22 70.38 -34.15
CA VAL A 621 -3.36 69.88 -35.52
C VAL A 621 -4.84 69.72 -35.84
N ASN A 622 -5.30 70.22 -36.99
CA ASN A 622 -6.66 69.97 -37.46
C ASN A 622 -6.75 68.58 -38.12
N LEU A 623 -7.33 67.61 -37.41
CA LEU A 623 -7.44 66.23 -37.89
C LEU A 623 -8.27 66.07 -39.17
N SER A 624 -9.15 67.04 -39.50
CA SER A 624 -9.97 66.97 -40.72
C SER A 624 -9.19 67.24 -42.01
N ALA A 625 -7.98 67.77 -41.90
CA ALA A 625 -7.14 68.16 -43.04
C ALA A 625 -5.68 67.72 -42.85
N SER A 626 -5.43 66.75 -41.97
CA SER A 626 -4.08 66.30 -41.61
C SER A 626 -4.02 64.79 -41.46
N ILE A 627 -2.79 64.26 -41.60
CA ILE A 627 -2.47 62.87 -41.27
C ILE A 627 -1.60 62.89 -40.02
N VAL A 628 -2.05 62.23 -38.96
CA VAL A 628 -1.28 62.05 -37.73
C VAL A 628 -1.31 60.58 -37.31
N SER A 629 -0.30 60.17 -36.56
CA SER A 629 -0.20 58.82 -36.05
C SER A 629 0.39 58.80 -34.65
N ALA A 630 -0.05 57.83 -33.86
CA ALA A 630 0.45 57.56 -32.53
C ALA A 630 0.68 56.05 -32.38
N ASP A 631 1.89 55.70 -31.99
CA ASP A 631 2.28 54.38 -31.52
C ASP A 631 2.08 54.33 -30.01
N VAL A 632 1.36 53.32 -29.56
CA VAL A 632 1.10 53.02 -28.15
C VAL A 632 1.82 51.72 -27.83
N SER A 633 2.87 51.82 -27.03
CA SER A 633 3.64 50.67 -26.53
C SER A 633 3.35 50.49 -25.05
N LEU A 634 2.73 49.36 -24.70
CA LEU A 634 2.57 48.93 -23.32
C LEU A 634 3.80 48.13 -22.92
N HIS A 635 4.53 48.65 -21.95
CA HIS A 635 5.72 47.99 -21.37
C HIS A 635 5.32 47.13 -20.18
N SER A 636 6.15 46.13 -19.89
CA SER A 636 6.00 45.24 -18.74
C SER A 636 6.30 45.89 -17.40
#